data_AF-A0A9J6ZH46-F1
#
_entry.id   AF-A0A9J6ZH46-F1
#
_cell.length_a   1.000
_cell.length_b   1.000
_cell.length_c   1.000
_cell.angle_alpha   90.00
_cell.angle_beta   90.00
_cell.angle_gamma   90.00
#
_symmetry.space_group_name_H-M   'P 1'
#
loop_
_entity.id
_entity.type
_entity.pdbx_description
1 polymer ?
#
loop_
_entity_poly.entity_id
_entity_poly.type
_entity_poly.pdbx_seq_one_letter_code
_entity_poly.pdbx_strand_id
1 'polypeptide(L)'
;MKFKKIMIGVMSTSLLMSAFAMPTFAAKLPGAQYSTVQLEAVPTKEMTYYKNGSSSIPADLKWITDSSALEFLPLSVIGDVTSVVLDEGVYWIGTENGLQRVNFSEKNANDIVQYFAGPRYLYGGDGLVTGLASDNEGGIWVRNASGVTHIAMPEKTMAEKNEAYERVVRDVHDRYGLTSYANFNFTETDGNFNGINYSSDTGILDATPSTSDNDGLWTSMYGMGEIFRFAALTEQYGTSPTIEQQAEINEAKTAAIRATKAVLLLSYVSGRGNGFPARSFMLTSEASAATTDGTIYGQQSQNGFWFQHVVGEDAVNPNGIIPSMEIEGQTPIGYSIVRVTKDAMTKKGSRLFPSGGTDVMNYNGIALSNEAINALNETRADGEKLGTDIYTIVETVDGEEVHQVLPVITTVTNKASAKEDKTTNATNKPIFQLTAPVYEQIPTYFNDLFPSSAINGEGNIDMNQIVYKADTSSDEVDGHFALLYTAYKYLIGDTNDVELLELKSFVEKSTHHLMELILNDDHYYVEDATGKATQWSRWIAQYFNDGIGNMKQKELWKYSVGVDENGDDALSYGYEDGPLNVLQIMSFLKAAIVITENSDMYSHDTEKYKVAYELAFNGGYSTEAPYVNGKGYINIAQEYIERRIIRQATSAYSINGNQVVSPGTWDINNYTGEMEDDSNINGTLHNDWTQYINYSDEELGWFPIFVLTTAETDPAKHALIAAAFDQWYENEIREENPFYTFLYQIVHPEKTDVELEAAVRYLYRLPQYLITFPVEWNRQDVLYIEPGYRDDYVQTNYVLAPDERKAMKNNTNPFEADGQMQSADPNYNYNYGGMEVGFTFTIPYWLGRYFEIIKE
;
A
#
# COMPACT_ATOMS: atom_id res chain seq x y z
N MET A 1 27.84 77.42 -20.54
CA MET A 1 26.92 76.38 -21.06
C MET A 1 27.05 76.36 -22.59
N LYS A 2 28.00 75.60 -23.13
CA LYS A 2 28.34 75.58 -24.57
C LYS A 2 28.92 74.20 -24.96
N PHE A 3 28.35 73.63 -26.02
CA PHE A 3 28.88 72.66 -27.00
C PHE A 3 29.43 71.28 -26.54
N LYS A 4 28.77 70.20 -27.00
CA LYS A 4 29.20 69.35 -28.15
C LYS A 4 28.23 68.17 -28.37
N LYS A 5 27.93 67.86 -29.64
CA LYS A 5 27.39 66.57 -30.13
C LYS A 5 28.48 65.49 -30.05
N ILE A 6 28.20 64.28 -29.59
CA ILE A 6 28.81 63.00 -30.03
C ILE A 6 27.79 61.85 -29.86
N MET A 7 27.79 60.94 -30.84
CA MET A 7 27.09 59.65 -30.97
C MET A 7 26.94 58.83 -29.67
N ILE A 8 25.82 58.10 -29.57
CA ILE A 8 25.75 56.83 -28.82
C ILE A 8 25.18 55.78 -29.76
N GLY A 9 25.94 54.69 -29.90
CA GLY A 9 25.71 53.61 -30.84
C GLY A 9 24.57 52.68 -30.44
N VAL A 10 24.02 52.05 -31.47
CA VAL A 10 23.14 50.89 -31.39
C VAL A 10 23.98 49.70 -30.91
N MET A 11 23.71 49.21 -29.69
CA MET A 11 24.04 47.82 -29.34
C MET A 11 22.76 47.00 -29.51
N SER A 12 22.74 46.21 -30.57
CA SER A 12 21.84 45.09 -30.78
C SER A 12 22.15 44.01 -29.75
N THR A 13 21.39 43.97 -28.67
CA THR A 13 21.26 42.78 -27.81
C THR A 13 20.36 41.79 -28.53
N SER A 14 20.98 40.80 -29.16
CA SER A 14 20.31 39.60 -29.64
C SER A 14 19.68 38.89 -28.43
N LEU A 15 18.37 39.04 -28.23
CA LEU A 15 17.61 38.07 -27.45
C LEU A 15 17.69 36.75 -28.22
N LEU A 16 18.57 35.86 -27.77
CA LEU A 16 18.39 34.44 -28.00
C LEU A 16 17.11 34.06 -27.24
N MET A 17 15.98 34.08 -27.94
CA MET A 17 14.84 33.26 -27.54
C MET A 17 15.31 31.82 -27.65
N SER A 18 15.71 31.24 -26.52
CA SER A 18 15.68 29.79 -26.37
C SER A 18 14.23 29.38 -26.58
N ALA A 19 13.95 28.75 -27.71
CA ALA A 19 12.73 27.97 -27.86
C ALA A 19 12.77 26.93 -26.74
N PHE A 20 11.87 27.05 -25.76
CA PHE A 20 11.64 25.97 -24.83
C PHE A 20 11.23 24.76 -25.67
N ALA A 21 12.05 23.70 -25.62
CA ALA A 21 11.64 22.41 -26.15
C ALA A 21 10.41 21.98 -25.36
N MET A 22 9.32 21.72 -26.07
CA MET A 22 8.05 21.30 -25.49
C MET A 22 8.22 19.92 -24.84
N PRO A 23 7.67 19.66 -23.65
CA PRO A 23 7.13 18.34 -23.41
C PRO A 23 5.98 18.14 -24.42
N THR A 24 6.04 17.07 -25.19
CA THR A 24 4.96 16.67 -26.10
C THR A 24 3.67 16.45 -25.30
N PHE A 25 2.56 17.05 -25.75
CA PHE A 25 1.20 16.80 -25.27
C PHE A 25 0.95 15.28 -25.13
N ALA A 26 0.35 14.81 -24.02
CA ALA A 26 -0.01 13.40 -23.87
C ALA A 26 -1.30 13.13 -24.68
N ALA A 27 -1.11 12.51 -25.84
CA ALA A 27 -2.19 11.81 -26.51
C ALA A 27 -2.53 10.53 -25.73
N LYS A 28 -3.76 10.01 -25.91
CA LYS A 28 -4.06 8.59 -25.61
C LYS A 28 -2.90 7.70 -26.05
N LEU A 29 -2.73 6.57 -25.36
CA LEU A 29 -1.74 5.59 -25.77
C LEU A 29 -1.89 5.24 -27.25
N PRO A 30 -0.78 5.06 -28.00
CA PRO A 30 -0.85 4.74 -29.41
C PRO A 30 -1.79 3.56 -29.69
N GLY A 31 -2.76 3.77 -30.59
CA GLY A 31 -3.74 2.73 -30.93
C GLY A 31 -4.99 2.72 -30.06
N ALA A 32 -5.14 3.64 -29.10
CA ALA A 32 -6.32 3.75 -28.25
C ALA A 32 -7.62 3.97 -29.03
N GLN A 33 -8.63 3.14 -28.73
CA GLN A 33 -9.97 3.15 -29.32
C GLN A 33 -11.07 3.48 -28.31
N TYR A 34 -10.78 3.46 -27.01
CA TYR A 34 -11.73 3.82 -25.97
C TYR A 34 -12.19 5.29 -26.09
N SER A 35 -13.42 5.55 -25.66
CA SER A 35 -13.98 6.89 -25.59
C SER A 35 -13.79 7.45 -24.19
N THR A 36 -13.43 8.73 -24.11
CA THR A 36 -13.30 9.43 -22.84
C THR A 36 -14.66 9.53 -22.17
N VAL A 37 -14.76 9.14 -20.90
CA VAL A 37 -15.97 9.32 -20.08
C VAL A 37 -16.00 10.76 -19.58
N GLN A 38 -17.11 11.45 -19.85
CA GLN A 38 -17.33 12.82 -19.39
C GLN A 38 -17.83 12.76 -17.94
N LEU A 39 -17.09 13.37 -17.02
CA LEU A 39 -17.49 13.49 -15.64
C LEU A 39 -18.62 14.52 -15.51
N GLU A 40 -19.56 14.24 -14.61
CA GLU A 40 -20.64 15.13 -14.23
C GLU A 40 -20.46 15.52 -12.75
N ALA A 41 -20.99 16.68 -12.36
CA ALA A 41 -21.25 16.93 -10.94
C ALA A 41 -22.31 15.94 -10.47
N VAL A 42 -22.11 15.37 -9.28
CA VAL A 42 -23.00 14.36 -8.70
C VAL A 42 -23.39 14.69 -7.25
N PRO A 43 -24.60 14.29 -6.81
CA PRO A 43 -25.00 14.41 -5.42
C PRO A 43 -24.01 13.70 -4.49
N THR A 44 -23.31 14.46 -3.64
CA THR A 44 -22.32 13.95 -2.70
C THR A 44 -22.86 14.00 -1.28
N LYS A 45 -22.75 12.88 -0.55
CA LYS A 45 -23.26 12.76 0.83
C LYS A 45 -22.39 13.56 1.80
N GLU A 46 -22.97 14.56 2.44
CA GLU A 46 -22.34 15.32 3.53
C GLU A 46 -23.18 15.21 4.80
N MET A 47 -22.57 14.68 5.86
CA MET A 47 -23.27 14.39 7.11
C MET A 47 -22.93 15.43 8.17
N THR A 48 -23.98 15.93 8.83
CA THR A 48 -23.87 16.66 10.08
C THR A 48 -24.55 15.89 11.21
N TYR A 49 -23.80 15.62 12.27
CA TYR A 49 -24.25 14.82 13.42
C TYR A 49 -24.63 15.72 14.59
N TYR A 50 -25.85 15.57 15.09
CA TYR A 50 -26.37 16.33 16.23
C TYR A 50 -26.78 15.40 17.35
N LYS A 51 -26.17 15.59 18.53
CA LYS A 51 -26.63 14.90 19.73
C LYS A 51 -28.06 15.32 20.06
N ASN A 52 -28.86 14.40 20.61
CA ASN A 52 -30.21 14.73 21.05
C ASN A 52 -30.21 15.95 21.99
N GLY A 53 -31.11 16.91 21.72
CA GLY A 53 -31.19 18.18 22.43
C GLY A 53 -30.20 19.26 21.97
N SER A 54 -29.43 19.03 20.90
CA SER A 54 -28.61 20.09 20.29
C SER A 54 -29.45 21.31 19.91
N SER A 55 -28.93 22.50 20.23
CA SER A 55 -29.52 23.79 19.87
C SER A 55 -29.40 24.13 18.38
N SER A 56 -28.58 23.39 17.63
CA SER A 56 -28.37 23.59 16.19
C SER A 56 -29.32 22.76 15.32
N ILE A 57 -30.16 21.93 15.93
CA ILE A 57 -31.26 21.26 15.22
C ILE A 57 -32.35 22.32 14.96
N PRO A 58 -32.78 22.54 13.70
CA PRO A 58 -33.84 23.52 13.42
C PRO A 58 -35.15 23.16 14.12
N ALA A 59 -35.74 24.14 14.81
CA ALA A 59 -36.92 23.92 15.65
C ALA A 59 -38.23 23.73 14.86
N ASP A 60 -38.23 24.11 13.58
CA ASP A 60 -39.37 24.10 12.66
C ASP A 60 -39.38 22.89 11.71
N LEU A 61 -38.47 21.92 11.89
CA LEU A 61 -38.48 20.66 11.15
C LEU A 61 -39.84 19.94 11.31
N LYS A 62 -40.43 19.59 10.16
CA LYS A 62 -41.68 18.84 10.10
C LYS A 62 -41.39 17.35 10.02
N TRP A 63 -41.32 16.70 11.18
CA TRP A 63 -41.09 15.26 11.27
C TRP A 63 -42.29 14.46 10.75
N ILE A 64 -42.03 13.64 9.74
CA ILE A 64 -42.92 12.60 9.26
C ILE A 64 -42.57 11.30 9.97
N THR A 65 -43.60 10.65 10.54
CA THR A 65 -43.45 9.44 11.37
C THR A 65 -44.44 8.35 10.96
N ASP A 66 -44.82 8.35 9.69
CA ASP A 66 -45.71 7.37 9.08
C ASP A 66 -45.24 7.02 7.66
N SER A 67 -45.79 5.96 7.11
CA SER A 67 -45.46 5.43 5.78
C SER A 67 -46.46 5.80 4.69
N SER A 68 -47.29 6.84 4.91
CA SER A 68 -48.41 7.18 4.02
C SER A 68 -48.00 7.50 2.59
N ALA A 69 -46.76 7.97 2.37
CA ALA A 69 -46.24 8.25 1.03
C ALA A 69 -45.99 6.98 0.18
N LEU A 70 -45.93 5.79 0.78
CA LEU A 70 -45.86 4.49 0.08
C LEU A 70 -47.25 3.88 -0.17
N GLU A 71 -48.24 4.70 -0.51
CA GLU A 71 -49.64 4.24 -0.71
C GLU A 71 -49.79 3.18 -1.82
N PHE A 72 -48.81 3.05 -2.70
CA PHE A 72 -48.78 2.04 -3.77
C PHE A 72 -48.32 0.65 -3.31
N LEU A 73 -47.75 0.53 -2.10
CA LEU A 73 -47.33 -0.74 -1.51
C LEU A 73 -48.34 -1.22 -0.46
N PRO A 74 -48.66 -2.52 -0.41
CA PRO A 74 -49.52 -3.06 0.64
C PRO A 74 -48.78 -3.06 1.98
N LEU A 75 -49.52 -2.83 3.08
CA LEU A 75 -48.98 -2.82 4.45
C LEU A 75 -48.14 -4.06 4.80
N SER A 76 -48.47 -5.22 4.22
CA SER A 76 -47.73 -6.47 4.44
C SER A 76 -46.31 -6.47 3.89
N VAL A 77 -45.94 -5.49 3.05
CA VAL A 77 -44.62 -5.36 2.41
C VAL A 77 -43.77 -4.25 3.07
N ILE A 78 -44.39 -3.37 3.87
CA ILE A 78 -43.72 -2.22 4.51
C ILE A 78 -43.72 -2.32 6.04
N GLY A 79 -43.71 -3.54 6.58
CA GLY A 79 -43.96 -3.82 8.00
C GLY A 79 -42.92 -3.22 8.96
N ASP A 80 -41.70 -2.99 8.50
CA ASP A 80 -40.58 -2.40 9.22
C ASP A 80 -40.37 -0.91 8.88
N VAL A 81 -41.18 -0.34 8.00
CA VAL A 81 -41.08 1.09 7.62
C VAL A 81 -41.71 1.96 8.70
N THR A 82 -40.94 2.90 9.21
CA THR A 82 -41.34 3.79 10.31
C THR A 82 -41.72 5.19 9.83
N SER A 83 -41.15 5.65 8.72
CA SER A 83 -41.33 7.00 8.20
C SER A 83 -40.97 7.09 6.73
N VAL A 84 -41.70 7.88 5.94
CA VAL A 84 -41.40 8.10 4.52
C VAL A 84 -41.57 9.55 4.13
N VAL A 85 -40.55 10.12 3.48
CA VAL A 85 -40.60 11.42 2.82
C VAL A 85 -40.49 11.19 1.31
N LEU A 86 -41.44 11.72 0.55
CA LEU A 86 -41.33 11.84 -0.91
C LEU A 86 -40.97 13.29 -1.23
N ASP A 87 -39.78 13.49 -1.79
CA ASP A 87 -39.27 14.80 -2.17
C ASP A 87 -38.77 14.76 -3.62
N GLU A 88 -39.33 15.63 -4.46
CA GLU A 88 -39.03 15.73 -5.90
C GLU A 88 -38.94 14.38 -6.67
N GLY A 89 -39.76 13.39 -6.28
CA GLY A 89 -39.78 12.07 -6.92
C GLY A 89 -38.79 11.05 -6.34
N VAL A 90 -38.03 11.44 -5.31
CA VAL A 90 -37.14 10.57 -4.52
C VAL A 90 -37.83 10.21 -3.21
N TYR A 91 -37.83 8.91 -2.89
CA TYR A 91 -38.33 8.42 -1.61
C TYR A 91 -37.17 8.27 -0.62
N TRP A 92 -37.29 8.91 0.54
CA TRP A 92 -36.51 8.60 1.71
C TRP A 92 -37.35 7.75 2.66
N ILE A 93 -36.90 6.54 2.96
CA ILE A 93 -37.65 5.52 3.69
C ILE A 93 -36.87 5.15 4.94
N GLY A 94 -37.35 5.58 6.10
CA GLY A 94 -36.84 5.20 7.41
C GLY A 94 -37.46 3.87 7.83
N THR A 95 -36.63 3.00 8.40
CA THR A 95 -37.02 1.65 8.84
C THR A 95 -36.62 1.41 10.30
N GLU A 96 -36.95 0.22 10.81
CA GLU A 96 -36.43 -0.26 12.09
C GLU A 96 -34.92 -0.55 12.06
N ASN A 97 -34.31 -0.69 10.88
CA ASN A 97 -32.92 -1.12 10.68
C ASN A 97 -32.15 -0.24 9.68
N GLY A 98 -32.43 1.06 9.67
CA GLY A 98 -31.71 2.06 8.90
C GLY A 98 -32.56 2.84 7.92
N LEU A 99 -31.92 3.46 6.94
CA LEU A 99 -32.52 4.38 5.99
C LEU A 99 -32.24 3.94 4.55
N GLN A 100 -33.22 4.13 3.67
CA GLN A 100 -33.09 3.92 2.23
C GLN A 100 -33.42 5.21 1.47
N ARG A 101 -32.67 5.48 0.41
CA ARG A 101 -33.02 6.45 -0.63
C ARG A 101 -33.40 5.69 -1.89
N VAL A 102 -34.61 5.90 -2.41
CA VAL A 102 -35.10 5.27 -3.64
C VAL A 102 -35.38 6.33 -4.69
N ASN A 103 -34.59 6.31 -5.77
CA ASN A 103 -34.76 7.19 -6.92
C ASN A 103 -34.88 6.35 -8.21
N PHE A 104 -36.10 6.22 -8.72
CA PHE A 104 -36.36 5.45 -9.95
C PHE A 104 -35.85 6.12 -11.24
N SER A 105 -35.32 7.35 -11.15
CA SER A 105 -34.73 8.06 -12.29
C SER A 105 -33.21 7.87 -12.44
N GLU A 106 -32.56 7.15 -11.51
CA GLU A 106 -31.13 6.87 -11.58
C GLU A 106 -30.77 6.12 -12.85
N LYS A 107 -29.67 6.54 -13.50
CA LYS A 107 -29.18 5.91 -14.74
C LYS A 107 -28.69 4.48 -14.47
N ASN A 108 -28.02 4.27 -13.34
CA ASN A 108 -27.49 2.97 -12.93
C ASN A 108 -28.48 2.27 -11.99
N ALA A 109 -28.81 1.01 -12.31
CA ALA A 109 -29.75 0.21 -11.52
C ALA A 109 -29.28 -0.01 -10.07
N ASN A 110 -27.96 -0.08 -9.84
CA ASN A 110 -27.36 -0.25 -8.52
C ASN A 110 -27.47 1.01 -7.65
N ASP A 111 -27.87 2.16 -8.22
CA ASP A 111 -28.07 3.42 -7.49
C ASP A 111 -29.53 3.76 -7.25
N ILE A 112 -30.47 3.02 -7.88
CA ILE A 112 -31.92 3.21 -7.69
C ILE A 112 -32.27 3.11 -6.21
N VAL A 113 -31.65 2.18 -5.48
CA VAL A 113 -31.77 2.06 -4.03
C VAL A 113 -30.39 2.27 -3.43
N GLN A 114 -30.28 3.22 -2.50
CA GLN A 114 -29.08 3.42 -1.70
C GLN A 114 -29.39 3.15 -0.22
N TYR A 115 -28.46 2.50 0.46
CA TYR A 115 -28.61 2.09 1.85
C TYR A 115 -27.74 2.94 2.78
N PHE A 116 -28.30 3.30 3.93
CA PHE A 116 -27.67 4.17 4.92
C PHE A 116 -27.83 3.53 6.29
N ALA A 117 -26.73 3.03 6.85
CA ALA A 117 -26.71 2.35 8.14
C ALA A 117 -25.42 2.68 8.92
N GLY A 118 -25.41 2.32 10.20
CA GLY A 118 -24.26 2.54 11.09
C GLY A 118 -23.97 4.03 11.37
N PRO A 119 -22.91 4.30 12.14
CA PRO A 119 -22.59 5.63 12.65
C PRO A 119 -22.20 6.62 11.55
N ARG A 120 -21.85 6.17 10.34
CA ARG A 120 -21.60 7.04 9.19
C ARG A 120 -22.85 7.86 8.80
N TYR A 121 -24.04 7.30 8.95
CA TYR A 121 -25.26 7.95 8.48
C TYR A 121 -26.29 8.20 9.58
N LEU A 122 -26.29 7.36 10.61
CA LEU A 122 -27.28 7.41 11.68
C LEU A 122 -26.56 7.73 12.98
N TYR A 123 -26.99 8.79 13.67
CA TYR A 123 -26.33 9.22 14.90
C TYR A 123 -26.26 8.07 15.91
N GLY A 124 -25.07 7.79 16.42
CA GLY A 124 -24.81 6.69 17.35
C GLY A 124 -24.90 5.30 16.73
N GLY A 125 -24.98 5.16 15.40
CA GLY A 125 -25.25 3.88 14.74
C GLY A 125 -26.60 3.27 15.15
N ASP A 126 -27.56 4.10 15.55
CA ASP A 126 -28.89 3.66 15.93
C ASP A 126 -29.78 3.56 14.68
N GLY A 127 -29.92 2.33 14.18
CA GLY A 127 -30.69 1.96 13.00
C GLY A 127 -32.20 2.23 13.10
N LEU A 128 -32.76 2.40 14.31
CA LEU A 128 -34.19 2.63 14.48
C LEU A 128 -34.55 4.08 14.12
N VAL A 129 -34.98 4.30 12.87
CA VAL A 129 -35.43 5.61 12.42
C VAL A 129 -36.81 5.89 13.03
N THR A 130 -36.98 7.06 13.65
CA THR A 130 -38.22 7.48 14.34
C THR A 130 -38.88 8.70 13.71
N GLY A 131 -38.26 9.26 12.67
CA GLY A 131 -38.85 10.33 11.89
C GLY A 131 -37.88 10.89 10.86
N LEU A 132 -38.45 11.36 9.75
CA LEU A 132 -37.74 12.01 8.65
C LEU A 132 -38.29 13.40 8.39
N ALA A 133 -37.46 14.32 7.92
CA ALA A 133 -37.91 15.61 7.39
C ALA A 133 -37.05 15.99 6.18
N SER A 134 -37.69 16.39 5.07
CA SER A 134 -36.97 16.93 3.91
C SER A 134 -36.23 18.22 4.28
N ASP A 135 -35.03 18.40 3.72
CA ASP A 135 -34.32 19.69 3.77
C ASP A 135 -34.72 20.64 2.62
N ASN A 136 -35.51 20.15 1.66
CA ASN A 136 -35.94 20.81 0.41
C ASN A 136 -34.80 21.09 -0.58
N GLU A 137 -33.65 20.43 -0.41
CA GLU A 137 -32.45 20.56 -1.25
C GLU A 137 -31.93 19.17 -1.69
N GLY A 138 -32.81 18.16 -1.69
CA GLY A 138 -32.51 16.79 -2.11
C GLY A 138 -31.88 15.90 -1.03
N GLY A 139 -31.57 16.45 0.14
CA GLY A 139 -31.10 15.71 1.31
C GLY A 139 -32.22 15.39 2.30
N ILE A 140 -31.83 14.98 3.51
CA ILE A 140 -32.79 14.53 4.53
C ILE A 140 -32.29 14.74 5.97
N TRP A 141 -33.21 15.08 6.86
CA TRP A 141 -33.02 15.02 8.30
C TRP A 141 -33.55 13.70 8.84
N VAL A 142 -32.72 13.01 9.62
CA VAL A 142 -33.02 11.67 10.15
C VAL A 142 -32.96 11.71 11.67
N ARG A 143 -34.03 11.30 12.35
CA ARG A 143 -34.10 11.24 13.82
C ARG A 143 -34.18 9.81 14.31
N ASN A 144 -33.34 9.46 15.29
CA ASN A 144 -33.43 8.23 16.07
C ASN A 144 -33.46 8.56 17.58
N ALA A 145 -33.36 7.55 18.45
CA ALA A 145 -33.39 7.79 19.89
C ALA A 145 -32.09 8.45 20.40
N SER A 146 -30.98 8.20 19.69
CA SER A 146 -29.64 8.66 20.03
C SER A 146 -29.37 10.12 19.63
N GLY A 147 -29.94 10.58 18.52
CA GLY A 147 -29.73 11.92 17.99
C GLY A 147 -30.39 12.19 16.65
N VAL A 148 -29.85 13.16 15.92
CA VAL A 148 -30.28 13.57 14.58
C VAL A 148 -29.07 13.64 13.66
N THR A 149 -29.19 13.09 12.44
CA THR A 149 -28.23 13.34 11.35
C THR A 149 -28.92 14.17 10.28
N HIS A 150 -28.27 15.22 9.78
CA HIS A 150 -28.62 15.83 8.50
C HIS A 150 -27.69 15.25 7.44
N ILE A 151 -28.26 14.66 6.39
CA ILE A 151 -27.56 14.13 5.23
C ILE A 151 -27.86 15.09 4.07
N ALA A 152 -26.96 16.02 3.81
CA ALA A 152 -27.04 16.90 2.65
C ALA A 152 -26.53 16.17 1.39
N MET A 153 -27.03 16.56 0.23
CA MET A 153 -26.69 15.96 -1.06
C MET A 153 -26.26 17.03 -2.10
N PRO A 154 -25.32 17.95 -1.79
CA PRO A 154 -24.87 18.95 -2.75
C PRO A 154 -24.28 18.30 -4.01
N GLU A 155 -24.56 18.91 -5.16
CA GLU A 155 -23.90 18.57 -6.42
C GLU A 155 -22.43 18.99 -6.36
N LYS A 156 -21.51 18.03 -6.53
CA LYS A 156 -20.07 18.28 -6.55
C LYS A 156 -19.39 17.63 -7.75
N THR A 157 -18.48 18.38 -8.35
CA THR A 157 -17.51 17.88 -9.33
C THR A 157 -16.46 17.00 -8.66
N MET A 158 -15.74 16.21 -9.46
CA MET A 158 -14.62 15.42 -8.93
C MET A 158 -13.44 16.31 -8.53
N ALA A 159 -13.27 17.45 -9.20
CA ALA A 159 -12.32 18.48 -8.79
C ALA A 159 -12.59 19.00 -7.36
N GLU A 160 -13.86 19.31 -7.01
CA GLU A 160 -14.22 19.74 -5.65
C GLU A 160 -13.99 18.63 -4.61
N LYS A 161 -14.20 17.36 -4.97
CA LYS A 161 -13.86 16.23 -4.07
C LYS A 161 -12.34 16.09 -3.91
N ASN A 162 -11.56 16.28 -4.97
CA ASN A 162 -10.10 16.28 -4.92
C ASN A 162 -9.57 17.29 -3.91
N GLU A 163 -10.09 18.52 -3.89
CA GLU A 163 -9.69 19.55 -2.92
C GLU A 163 -9.83 19.10 -1.46
N ALA A 164 -10.87 18.31 -1.15
CA ALA A 164 -11.06 17.76 0.19
C ALA A 164 -10.02 16.68 0.52
N TYR A 165 -9.69 15.79 -0.41
CA TYR A 165 -8.63 14.79 -0.21
C TYR A 165 -7.26 15.45 0.00
N GLU A 166 -6.93 16.47 -0.78
CA GLU A 166 -5.67 17.21 -0.66
C GLU A 166 -5.55 17.93 0.70
N ARG A 167 -6.64 18.55 1.16
CA ARG A 167 -6.70 19.11 2.51
C ARG A 167 -6.43 18.05 3.56
N VAL A 168 -7.08 16.89 3.46
CA VAL A 168 -6.95 15.79 4.41
C VAL A 168 -5.53 15.22 4.42
N VAL A 169 -4.90 15.03 3.27
CA VAL A 169 -3.51 14.56 3.21
C VAL A 169 -2.58 15.50 3.98
N ARG A 170 -2.68 16.81 3.72
CA ARG A 170 -1.86 17.81 4.40
C ARG A 170 -2.14 17.90 5.90
N ASP A 171 -3.41 17.91 6.30
CA ASP A 171 -3.81 18.21 7.68
C ASP A 171 -3.82 16.95 8.58
N VAL A 172 -3.89 15.75 8.00
CA VAL A 172 -4.09 14.49 8.75
C VAL A 172 -2.97 13.46 8.52
N HIS A 173 -2.50 13.29 7.28
CA HIS A 173 -1.66 12.13 6.92
C HIS A 173 -0.16 12.44 6.81
N ASP A 174 0.24 13.68 6.53
CA ASP A 174 1.64 14.04 6.30
C ASP A 174 2.49 13.91 7.57
N ARG A 175 3.41 12.94 7.55
CA ARG A 175 4.48 12.73 8.53
C ARG A 175 5.83 12.83 7.84
N TYR A 176 6.41 14.02 7.80
CA TYR A 176 7.70 14.28 7.12
C TYR A 176 7.65 14.00 5.61
N GLY A 177 6.49 14.21 4.99
CA GLY A 177 6.21 13.90 3.59
C GLY A 177 5.79 12.45 3.34
N LEU A 178 5.87 11.56 4.35
CA LEU A 178 5.29 10.22 4.29
C LEU A 178 3.80 10.29 4.61
N THR A 179 2.98 9.52 3.90
CA THR A 179 1.52 9.48 4.10
C THR A 179 1.07 8.07 4.42
N SER A 180 0.30 7.91 5.50
CA SER A 180 -0.32 6.63 5.86
C SER A 180 -1.60 6.86 6.69
N TYR A 181 -2.28 5.78 7.06
CA TYR A 181 -3.45 5.84 7.94
C TYR A 181 -3.13 6.66 9.20
N ALA A 182 -4.03 7.55 9.59
CA ALA A 182 -3.82 8.40 10.76
C ALA A 182 -5.09 8.54 11.60
N ASN A 183 -4.87 8.66 12.91
CA ASN A 183 -5.93 9.04 13.83
C ASN A 183 -6.03 10.56 13.90
N PHE A 184 -7.25 11.07 14.00
CA PHE A 184 -7.54 12.50 14.07
C PHE A 184 -8.45 12.83 15.27
N ASN A 185 -8.36 14.07 15.73
CA ASN A 185 -9.35 14.73 16.55
C ASN A 185 -10.01 15.84 15.74
N PHE A 186 -11.34 15.91 15.78
CA PHE A 186 -12.11 16.98 15.17
C PHE A 186 -12.59 17.95 16.25
N THR A 187 -12.36 19.25 16.02
CA THR A 187 -12.84 20.33 16.89
C THR A 187 -13.61 21.34 16.06
N GLU A 188 -14.86 21.58 16.44
CA GLU A 188 -15.62 22.74 15.95
C GLU A 188 -15.22 23.99 16.75
N THR A 189 -14.94 25.09 16.06
CA THR A 189 -14.53 26.35 16.69
C THR A 189 -15.62 27.42 16.76
N ASP A 190 -16.74 27.27 16.02
CA ASP A 190 -17.92 28.11 16.21
C ASP A 190 -18.70 27.68 17.46
N GLY A 191 -18.60 28.49 18.52
CA GLY A 191 -19.33 28.26 19.77
C GLY A 191 -20.86 28.34 19.67
N ASN A 192 -21.42 28.77 18.52
CA ASN A 192 -22.86 28.74 18.26
C ASN A 192 -23.30 27.47 17.54
N PHE A 193 -22.36 26.69 17.00
CA PHE A 193 -22.64 25.42 16.35
C PHE A 193 -22.44 24.27 17.34
N ASN A 194 -23.48 23.46 17.50
CA ASN A 194 -23.51 22.30 18.40
C ASN A 194 -23.79 21.04 17.58
N GLY A 195 -22.87 20.71 16.69
CA GLY A 195 -22.91 19.51 15.85
C GLY A 195 -21.50 19.17 15.37
N ILE A 196 -21.38 18.07 14.63
CA ILE A 196 -20.14 17.64 14.00
C ILE A 196 -20.37 17.59 12.49
N ASN A 197 -19.62 18.40 11.75
CA ASN A 197 -19.59 18.41 10.29
C ASN A 197 -18.12 18.51 9.84
N TYR A 198 -17.59 17.44 9.23
CA TYR A 198 -16.19 17.40 8.79
C TYR A 198 -15.90 18.33 7.61
N SER A 199 -16.92 18.75 6.86
CA SER A 199 -16.87 19.79 5.82
C SER A 199 -17.00 21.22 6.36
N SER A 200 -17.13 21.42 7.68
CA SER A 200 -17.28 22.76 8.28
C SER A 200 -16.03 23.62 8.05
N ASP A 201 -16.21 24.85 7.58
CA ASP A 201 -15.13 25.86 7.43
C ASP A 201 -14.47 26.22 8.77
N THR A 202 -15.19 26.05 9.88
CA THR A 202 -14.70 26.31 11.25
C THR A 202 -14.27 25.02 11.97
N GLY A 203 -14.30 23.88 11.27
CA GLY A 203 -13.84 22.59 11.75
C GLY A 203 -12.33 22.40 11.57
N ILE A 204 -11.65 22.03 12.66
CA ILE A 204 -10.22 21.71 12.67
C ILE A 204 -10.04 20.22 12.84
N LEU A 205 -9.25 19.61 11.95
CA LEU A 205 -8.72 18.26 12.10
C LEU A 205 -7.29 18.37 12.66
N ASP A 206 -7.06 17.80 13.83
CA ASP A 206 -5.75 17.71 14.47
C ASP A 206 -5.35 16.24 14.58
N ALA A 207 -4.26 15.85 13.92
CA ALA A 207 -3.85 14.47 13.79
C ALA A 207 -2.43 14.24 14.32
N THR A 208 -2.19 13.01 14.77
CA THR A 208 -0.85 12.54 15.14
C THR A 208 -0.52 11.34 14.26
N PRO A 209 -0.09 11.55 12.99
CA PRO A 209 0.30 10.45 12.13
C PRO A 209 1.51 9.74 12.76
N SER A 210 1.54 8.42 12.65
CA SER A 210 2.60 7.57 13.19
C SER A 210 3.30 6.81 12.08
N THR A 211 4.43 6.18 12.39
CA THR A 211 5.02 5.19 11.48
C THR A 211 3.99 4.10 11.13
N SER A 212 3.95 3.72 9.85
CA SER A 212 3.25 2.54 9.36
C SER A 212 4.25 1.51 8.88
N ASP A 213 3.81 0.25 8.86
CA ASP A 213 4.57 -0.83 8.24
C ASP A 213 4.88 -0.57 6.76
N ASN A 214 4.06 0.16 6.00
CA ASN A 214 4.30 0.36 4.57
C ASN A 214 4.33 1.85 4.16
N ASP A 215 5.01 2.68 4.96
CA ASP A 215 5.08 4.12 4.70
C ASP A 215 5.60 4.44 3.29
N GLY A 216 6.59 3.69 2.77
CA GLY A 216 7.14 3.91 1.43
C GLY A 216 6.13 3.57 0.32
N LEU A 217 5.43 2.44 0.42
CA LEU A 217 4.39 2.07 -0.55
C LEU A 217 3.23 3.07 -0.57
N TRP A 218 2.65 3.40 0.61
CA TRP A 218 1.51 4.32 0.70
C TRP A 218 1.85 5.72 0.20
N THR A 219 3.07 6.18 0.47
CA THR A 219 3.57 7.47 -0.03
C THR A 219 3.85 7.42 -1.52
N SER A 220 4.32 6.29 -2.04
CA SER A 220 4.54 6.09 -3.48
C SER A 220 3.23 6.19 -4.25
N MET A 221 2.17 5.57 -3.74
CA MET A 221 0.81 5.69 -4.27
C MET A 221 0.35 7.14 -4.35
N TYR A 222 0.38 7.86 -3.22
CA TYR A 222 0.02 9.28 -3.20
C TYR A 222 0.88 10.13 -4.14
N GLY A 223 2.21 9.91 -4.12
CA GLY A 223 3.16 10.63 -4.98
C GLY A 223 2.90 10.42 -6.47
N MET A 224 2.54 9.19 -6.90
CA MET A 224 2.14 8.93 -8.28
C MET A 224 0.89 9.71 -8.67
N GLY A 225 -0.12 9.77 -7.80
CA GLY A 225 -1.32 10.61 -8.00
C GLY A 225 -0.97 12.08 -8.23
N GLU A 226 -0.12 12.65 -7.39
CA GLU A 226 0.30 14.06 -7.51
C GLU A 226 1.19 14.32 -8.74
N ILE A 227 1.99 13.35 -9.17
CA ILE A 227 2.74 13.44 -10.43
C ILE A 227 1.79 13.49 -11.61
N PHE A 228 0.76 12.64 -11.64
CA PHE A 228 -0.26 12.71 -12.69
C PHE A 228 -1.10 13.98 -12.62
N ARG A 229 -1.38 14.49 -11.42
CA ARG A 229 -2.02 15.80 -11.24
C ARG A 229 -1.20 16.91 -11.88
N PHE A 230 0.09 16.98 -11.55
CA PHE A 230 1.01 17.95 -12.13
C PHE A 230 1.05 17.84 -13.65
N ALA A 231 1.17 16.62 -14.18
CA ALA A 231 1.24 16.38 -15.61
C ALA A 231 -0.05 16.78 -16.34
N ALA A 232 -1.22 16.35 -15.82
CA ALA A 232 -2.52 16.63 -16.40
C ALA A 232 -2.86 18.13 -16.38
N LEU A 233 -2.58 18.83 -15.28
CA LEU A 233 -2.82 20.28 -15.17
C LEU A 233 -1.89 21.09 -16.08
N THR A 234 -0.61 20.72 -16.14
CA THR A 234 0.37 21.37 -17.01
C THR A 234 -0.04 21.25 -18.48
N GLU A 235 -0.54 20.08 -18.87
CA GLU A 235 -1.07 19.86 -20.21
C GLU A 235 -2.37 20.63 -20.46
N GLN A 236 -3.35 20.52 -19.55
CA GLN A 236 -4.65 21.15 -19.69
C GLN A 236 -4.55 22.67 -19.85
N TYR A 237 -3.71 23.33 -19.05
CA TYR A 237 -3.57 24.79 -19.06
C TYR A 237 -2.54 25.28 -20.09
N GLY A 238 -1.65 24.41 -20.55
CA GLY A 238 -0.70 24.69 -21.61
C GLY A 238 0.29 25.81 -21.27
N THR A 239 0.72 26.57 -22.28
CA THR A 239 1.83 27.54 -22.15
C THR A 239 1.45 28.90 -21.58
N SER A 240 0.18 29.13 -21.25
CA SER A 240 -0.31 30.43 -20.78
C SER A 240 -1.41 30.28 -19.73
N PRO A 241 -1.14 29.59 -18.61
CA PRO A 241 -2.07 29.47 -17.51
C PRO A 241 -2.40 30.85 -16.91
N THR A 242 -3.59 31.00 -16.34
CA THR A 242 -3.89 32.13 -15.44
C THR A 242 -3.03 32.05 -14.18
N ILE A 243 -3.07 33.09 -13.34
CA ILE A 243 -2.32 33.11 -12.08
C ILE A 243 -2.79 31.97 -11.15
N GLU A 244 -4.09 31.73 -11.10
CA GLU A 244 -4.72 30.68 -10.29
C GLU A 244 -4.34 29.29 -10.82
N GLN A 245 -4.42 29.08 -12.13
CA GLN A 245 -4.01 27.83 -12.78
C GLN A 245 -2.52 27.52 -12.58
N GLN A 246 -1.67 28.54 -12.64
CA GLN A 246 -0.24 28.37 -12.37
C GLN A 246 0.02 28.05 -10.89
N ALA A 247 -0.77 28.60 -9.97
CA ALA A 247 -0.68 28.27 -8.55
C ALA A 247 -1.06 26.81 -8.30
N GLU A 248 -2.11 26.32 -8.96
CA GLU A 248 -2.53 24.91 -8.88
C GLU A 248 -1.47 23.95 -9.44
N ILE A 249 -0.87 24.27 -10.59
CA ILE A 249 0.27 23.50 -11.15
C ILE A 249 1.43 23.46 -10.14
N ASN A 250 1.76 24.59 -9.52
CA ASN A 250 2.86 24.67 -8.58
C ASN A 250 2.57 23.90 -7.27
N GLU A 251 1.33 23.88 -6.82
CA GLU A 251 0.90 23.09 -5.66
C GLU A 251 1.07 21.59 -5.96
N ALA A 252 0.55 21.11 -7.09
CA ALA A 252 0.71 19.72 -7.53
C ALA A 252 2.19 19.34 -7.67
N LYS A 253 3.01 20.21 -8.29
CA LYS A 253 4.46 20.00 -8.40
C LYS A 253 5.12 19.87 -7.02
N THR A 254 4.74 20.74 -6.08
CA THR A 254 5.30 20.76 -4.72
C THR A 254 4.94 19.48 -3.95
N ALA A 255 3.68 19.04 -4.05
CA ALA A 255 3.21 17.80 -3.43
C ALA A 255 3.91 16.57 -4.03
N ALA A 256 4.02 16.50 -5.36
CA ALA A 256 4.72 15.44 -6.08
C ALA A 256 6.20 15.34 -5.69
N ILE A 257 6.91 16.47 -5.63
CA ILE A 257 8.31 16.53 -5.19
C ILE A 257 8.42 16.09 -3.73
N ARG A 258 7.55 16.60 -2.85
CA ARG A 258 7.61 16.27 -1.41
C ARG A 258 7.43 14.78 -1.16
N ALA A 259 6.44 14.14 -1.77
CA ALA A 259 6.20 12.70 -1.65
C ALA A 259 7.37 11.88 -2.24
N THR A 260 7.86 12.26 -3.43
CA THR A 260 9.01 11.59 -4.06
C THR A 260 10.27 11.72 -3.20
N LYS A 261 10.52 12.90 -2.62
CA LYS A 261 11.64 13.13 -1.69
C LYS A 261 11.53 12.28 -0.43
N ALA A 262 10.32 12.13 0.14
CA ALA A 262 10.10 11.32 1.33
C ALA A 262 10.40 9.84 1.09
N VAL A 263 10.03 9.30 -0.08
CA VAL A 263 10.36 7.93 -0.48
C VAL A 263 11.86 7.77 -0.77
N LEU A 264 12.48 8.73 -1.47
CA LEU A 264 13.93 8.74 -1.70
C LEU A 264 14.73 8.74 -0.39
N LEU A 265 14.28 9.51 0.61
CA LEU A 265 14.90 9.60 1.93
C LEU A 265 15.05 8.22 2.59
N LEU A 266 14.09 7.30 2.39
CA LEU A 266 14.15 5.94 2.95
C LEU A 266 15.39 5.16 2.50
N SER A 267 15.98 5.48 1.35
CA SER A 267 17.24 4.88 0.88
C SER A 267 18.48 5.40 1.62
N TYR A 268 18.34 6.52 2.35
CA TYR A 268 19.42 7.19 3.07
C TYR A 268 19.32 7.02 4.60
N VAL A 269 18.12 6.79 5.15
CA VAL A 269 17.96 6.74 6.62
C VAL A 269 18.74 5.61 7.28
N SER A 270 19.03 4.53 6.57
CA SER A 270 19.88 3.43 7.07
C SER A 270 21.35 3.83 7.16
N GLY A 271 21.78 4.83 6.37
CA GLY A 271 23.16 5.27 6.25
C GLY A 271 24.09 4.23 5.64
N ARG A 272 23.57 3.16 5.04
CA ARG A 272 24.38 2.05 4.49
C ARG A 272 25.17 2.43 3.24
N GLY A 273 24.84 3.50 2.53
CA GLY A 273 25.58 3.91 1.32
C GLY A 273 25.29 3.07 0.06
N ASN A 274 24.61 1.93 0.21
CA ASN A 274 24.35 0.96 -0.86
C ASN A 274 22.91 1.00 -1.40
N GLY A 275 22.11 1.99 -1.00
CA GLY A 275 20.72 2.12 -1.44
C GLY A 275 19.72 1.22 -0.74
N PHE A 276 20.08 0.57 0.38
CA PHE A 276 19.12 -0.19 1.20
C PHE A 276 17.96 0.73 1.65
N PRO A 277 16.72 0.48 1.19
CA PRO A 277 15.58 1.29 1.54
C PRO A 277 15.01 0.80 2.85
N ALA A 278 15.05 1.62 3.90
CA ALA A 278 14.32 1.32 5.13
C ALA A 278 12.82 1.36 4.88
N ARG A 279 12.08 0.49 5.57
CA ARG A 279 10.62 0.41 5.42
C ARG A 279 9.86 1.57 6.08
N SER A 280 10.46 2.16 7.13
CA SER A 280 10.00 3.40 7.75
C SER A 280 11.09 3.93 8.69
N PHE A 281 10.89 5.14 9.22
CA PHE A 281 11.69 5.70 10.30
C PHE A 281 10.84 6.51 11.29
N MET A 282 11.39 6.73 12.48
CA MET A 282 10.88 7.60 13.53
C MET A 282 12.01 8.48 14.06
N LEU A 283 11.66 9.63 14.61
CA LEU A 283 12.53 10.36 15.52
C LEU A 283 12.47 9.75 16.92
N THR A 284 13.57 9.81 17.68
CA THR A 284 13.63 9.33 19.08
C THR A 284 12.70 10.10 20.02
N SER A 285 12.20 11.27 19.59
CA SER A 285 11.20 12.07 20.29
C SER A 285 9.76 11.56 20.08
N GLU A 286 9.51 10.72 19.08
CA GLU A 286 8.18 10.15 18.82
C GLU A 286 7.81 9.11 19.89
N ALA A 287 6.54 9.07 20.27
CA ALA A 287 6.05 8.17 21.32
C ALA A 287 6.31 6.69 20.99
N SER A 288 6.19 6.31 19.72
CA SER A 288 6.43 4.94 19.25
C SER A 288 7.90 4.52 19.29
N ALA A 289 8.83 5.48 19.34
CA ALA A 289 10.27 5.23 19.48
C ALA A 289 10.72 5.10 20.96
N ALA A 290 9.85 5.42 21.91
CA ALA A 290 10.18 5.41 23.33
C ALA A 290 10.56 4.00 23.83
N THR A 291 11.57 3.93 24.70
CA THR A 291 11.96 2.71 25.43
C THR A 291 11.66 2.81 26.92
N THR A 292 11.55 1.64 27.57
CA THR A 292 11.23 1.52 29.00
C THR A 292 12.09 2.35 29.94
N ASP A 293 13.34 2.65 29.57
CA ASP A 293 14.28 3.46 30.37
C ASP A 293 14.92 4.63 29.60
N GLY A 294 14.46 4.90 28.38
CA GLY A 294 15.00 5.94 27.50
C GLY A 294 16.36 5.61 26.86
N THR A 295 16.92 4.42 27.09
CA THR A 295 18.18 3.99 26.48
C THR A 295 17.95 3.01 25.32
N ILE A 296 19.01 2.74 24.54
CA ILE A 296 19.04 1.70 23.49
C ILE A 296 18.94 0.26 24.02
N TYR A 297 19.05 0.07 25.33
CA TYR A 297 18.97 -1.22 26.00
C TYR A 297 17.57 -1.53 26.54
N GLY A 298 16.75 -0.49 26.74
CA GLY A 298 15.35 -0.64 27.16
C GLY A 298 14.50 -1.25 26.04
N GLN A 299 13.42 -1.93 26.43
CA GLN A 299 12.46 -2.50 25.47
C GLN A 299 11.64 -1.39 24.82
N GLN A 300 11.44 -1.48 23.50
CA GLN A 300 10.55 -0.63 22.72
C GLN A 300 9.26 -1.40 22.41
N SER A 301 8.11 -0.78 22.68
CA SER A 301 6.80 -1.42 22.51
C SER A 301 6.37 -1.56 21.05
N GLN A 302 6.77 -0.63 20.18
CA GLN A 302 6.57 -0.74 18.75
C GLN A 302 7.38 -1.91 18.19
N ASN A 303 6.69 -2.96 17.75
CA ASN A 303 7.28 -4.15 17.15
C ASN A 303 7.93 -3.83 15.80
N GLY A 304 8.77 -4.76 15.32
CA GLY A 304 9.54 -4.64 14.08
C GLY A 304 11.05 -4.73 14.31
N PHE A 305 11.80 -4.81 13.22
CA PHE A 305 13.26 -4.86 13.22
C PHE A 305 13.84 -3.45 13.13
N TRP A 306 14.00 -2.78 14.26
CA TRP A 306 14.38 -1.37 14.33
C TRP A 306 15.85 -1.18 14.71
N PHE A 307 16.49 -0.17 14.16
CA PHE A 307 17.87 0.23 14.47
C PHE A 307 17.92 1.70 14.85
N GLN A 308 18.83 2.07 15.76
CA GLN A 308 19.12 3.46 16.10
C GLN A 308 20.59 3.76 15.83
N HIS A 309 20.87 4.93 15.25
CA HIS A 309 22.24 5.36 14.96
C HIS A 309 23.02 5.80 16.20
N VAL A 310 24.33 5.58 16.12
CA VAL A 310 25.37 6.14 16.97
C VAL A 310 26.48 6.62 16.03
N VAL A 311 26.51 7.93 15.76
CA VAL A 311 27.47 8.57 14.83
C VAL A 311 28.27 9.67 15.53
N GLY A 312 29.52 9.87 15.10
CA GLY A 312 30.44 10.89 15.64
C GLY A 312 31.86 10.37 15.85
N GLU A 313 32.79 11.26 16.21
CA GLU A 313 34.23 10.93 16.30
C GLU A 313 34.56 9.78 17.27
N ASP A 314 33.74 9.60 18.31
CA ASP A 314 33.91 8.56 19.33
C ASP A 314 33.08 7.28 19.06
N ALA A 315 32.37 7.20 17.92
CA ALA A 315 31.49 6.09 17.60
C ALA A 315 32.26 4.86 17.10
N VAL A 316 32.64 3.97 18.03
CA VAL A 316 33.29 2.68 17.71
C VAL A 316 32.27 1.56 17.72
N ASN A 317 32.14 0.83 16.60
CA ASN A 317 31.22 -0.30 16.48
C ASN A 317 31.60 -1.44 17.46
N PRO A 318 30.71 -1.83 18.40
CA PRO A 318 31.04 -2.78 19.45
C PRO A 318 31.10 -4.26 19.00
N ASN A 319 30.54 -4.63 17.84
CA ASN A 319 30.49 -6.04 17.41
C ASN A 319 31.33 -6.36 16.17
N GLY A 320 32.00 -5.38 15.57
CA GLY A 320 32.62 -5.54 14.24
C GLY A 320 31.61 -5.37 13.10
N ILE A 321 32.06 -5.64 11.88
CA ILE A 321 31.30 -5.45 10.64
C ILE A 321 31.21 -6.79 9.93
N ILE A 322 30.02 -7.12 9.40
CA ILE A 322 29.82 -8.31 8.56
C ILE A 322 30.45 -8.02 7.18
N PRO A 323 31.22 -8.95 6.57
CA PRO A 323 31.96 -8.71 5.33
C PRO A 323 31.10 -8.13 4.19
N SER A 324 29.88 -8.64 4.01
CA SER A 324 28.94 -8.16 2.98
C SER A 324 28.45 -6.71 3.20
N MET A 325 28.71 -6.13 4.38
CA MET A 325 28.39 -4.74 4.72
C MET A 325 29.61 -3.83 4.66
N GLU A 326 30.80 -4.37 4.41
CA GLU A 326 31.98 -3.54 4.22
C GLU A 326 31.96 -2.87 2.83
N ILE A 327 32.25 -1.58 2.79
CA ILE A 327 32.48 -0.87 1.53
C ILE A 327 33.99 -0.69 1.35
N GLU A 328 34.54 -1.29 0.29
CA GLU A 328 35.98 -1.26 0.02
C GLU A 328 36.51 0.18 -0.02
N GLY A 329 37.55 0.45 0.79
CA GLY A 329 38.20 1.75 0.85
C GLY A 329 37.44 2.84 1.62
N GLN A 330 36.32 2.52 2.27
CA GLN A 330 35.56 3.47 3.09
C GLN A 330 35.57 3.08 4.58
N THR A 331 35.71 4.08 5.45
CA THR A 331 35.59 3.93 6.90
C THR A 331 34.19 4.42 7.33
N PRO A 332 33.44 3.64 8.11
CA PRO A 332 32.16 4.11 8.65
C PRO A 332 32.31 5.39 9.50
N ILE A 333 31.32 6.29 9.41
CA ILE A 333 31.18 7.46 10.28
C ILE A 333 30.53 7.13 11.64
N GLY A 334 30.08 5.88 11.79
CA GLY A 334 29.45 5.35 12.99
C GLY A 334 28.84 3.97 12.74
N TYR A 335 27.86 3.62 13.56
CA TYR A 335 27.10 2.38 13.42
C TYR A 335 25.65 2.58 13.85
N SER A 336 24.76 1.72 13.40
CA SER A 336 23.42 1.56 13.98
C SER A 336 23.38 0.31 14.85
N ILE A 337 22.64 0.35 15.95
CA ILE A 337 22.40 -0.78 16.84
C ILE A 337 20.93 -1.16 16.81
N VAL A 338 20.64 -2.45 16.72
CA VAL A 338 19.26 -2.96 16.78
C VAL A 338 18.62 -2.61 18.12
N ARG A 339 17.39 -2.12 18.10
CA ARG A 339 16.56 -1.83 19.29
C ARG A 339 16.00 -3.12 19.86
N VAL A 340 15.77 -3.14 21.17
CA VAL A 340 15.16 -4.29 21.84
C VAL A 340 13.66 -4.29 21.60
N THR A 341 13.21 -5.07 20.61
CA THR A 341 11.79 -5.27 20.29
C THR A 341 11.40 -6.74 20.41
N LYS A 342 10.10 -7.03 20.49
CA LYS A 342 9.59 -8.40 20.45
C LYS A 342 10.12 -9.14 19.21
N ASP A 343 10.02 -8.52 18.03
CA ASP A 343 10.44 -9.14 16.77
C ASP A 343 11.93 -9.47 16.78
N ALA A 344 12.80 -8.53 17.17
CA ALA A 344 14.24 -8.74 17.19
C ALA A 344 14.70 -9.87 18.14
N MET A 345 13.85 -10.25 19.11
CA MET A 345 14.09 -11.34 20.05
C MET A 345 13.37 -12.65 19.70
N THR A 346 12.38 -12.64 18.80
CA THR A 346 11.46 -13.78 18.63
C THR A 346 11.12 -14.17 17.20
N LYS A 347 11.31 -13.27 16.23
CA LYS A 347 10.84 -13.46 14.86
C LYS A 347 11.76 -14.41 14.08
N LYS A 348 11.48 -15.70 14.21
CA LYS A 348 11.76 -16.73 13.21
C LYS A 348 10.52 -16.89 12.33
N GLY A 349 10.68 -17.28 11.08
CA GLY A 349 9.54 -17.73 10.29
C GLY A 349 9.63 -19.23 9.95
N SER A 350 8.73 -19.69 9.08
CA SER A 350 8.61 -21.05 8.58
C SER A 350 9.75 -21.47 7.64
N ARG A 351 9.85 -22.78 7.39
CA ARG A 351 10.75 -23.34 6.40
C ARG A 351 10.33 -22.89 5.00
N LEU A 352 11.28 -22.35 4.23
CA LEU A 352 11.10 -21.76 2.90
C LEU A 352 11.21 -22.79 1.79
N PHE A 353 12.19 -23.69 1.92
CA PHE A 353 12.53 -24.67 0.90
C PHE A 353 12.13 -26.07 1.38
N PRO A 354 11.22 -26.74 0.66
CA PRO A 354 10.80 -28.12 0.95
C PRO A 354 11.99 -29.08 1.00
N SER A 355 12.98 -28.89 0.12
CA SER A 355 14.16 -29.75 0.01
C SER A 355 15.28 -29.42 1.02
N GLY A 356 15.24 -28.28 1.72
CA GLY A 356 16.43 -27.73 2.40
C GLY A 356 16.51 -28.01 3.91
N GLY A 357 17.68 -28.36 4.46
CA GLY A 357 17.89 -28.69 5.90
C GLY A 357 17.70 -27.56 6.94
N THR A 358 18.26 -27.70 8.14
CA THR A 358 18.10 -26.74 9.27
C THR A 358 18.91 -25.45 9.15
N ASP A 359 19.44 -25.16 7.96
CA ASP A 359 20.21 -23.95 7.74
C ASP A 359 19.34 -22.69 7.71
N VAL A 360 20.06 -21.59 7.72
CA VAL A 360 19.56 -20.26 8.03
C VAL A 360 18.87 -19.63 6.79
N MET A 361 19.16 -20.13 5.58
CA MET A 361 18.50 -19.72 4.33
C MET A 361 17.23 -20.53 4.06
N ASN A 362 17.10 -21.74 4.63
CA ASN A 362 15.88 -22.53 4.55
C ASN A 362 14.76 -22.03 5.47
N TYR A 363 14.97 -21.00 6.28
CA TYR A 363 13.94 -20.40 7.13
C TYR A 363 13.87 -18.90 6.85
N ASN A 364 12.65 -18.34 6.83
CA ASN A 364 12.49 -16.88 6.84
C ASN A 364 12.59 -16.31 8.27
N GLY A 365 12.50 -14.98 8.38
CA GLY A 365 12.64 -14.24 9.63
C GLY A 365 14.00 -13.57 9.77
N ILE A 366 14.26 -12.99 10.94
CA ILE A 366 15.44 -12.16 11.20
C ILE A 366 16.42 -12.91 12.09
N ALA A 367 17.34 -13.66 11.50
CA ALA A 367 18.41 -14.38 12.19
C ALA A 367 19.71 -14.28 11.40
N LEU A 368 20.85 -14.19 12.08
CA LEU A 368 22.14 -14.01 11.42
C LEU A 368 22.49 -15.19 10.52
N SER A 369 23.08 -14.89 9.35
CA SER A 369 23.67 -15.92 8.50
C SER A 369 24.91 -16.56 9.15
N ASN A 370 25.28 -17.76 8.70
CA ASN A 370 26.49 -18.43 9.20
C ASN A 370 27.76 -17.61 8.91
N GLU A 371 27.79 -16.92 7.78
CA GLU A 371 28.89 -16.01 7.43
C GLU A 371 28.96 -14.83 8.40
N ALA A 372 27.83 -14.20 8.71
CA ALA A 372 27.76 -13.14 9.71
C ALA A 372 28.23 -13.64 11.09
N ILE A 373 27.77 -14.83 11.51
CA ILE A 373 28.20 -15.45 12.78
C ILE A 373 29.71 -15.66 12.80
N ASN A 374 30.29 -16.21 11.72
CA ASN A 374 31.71 -16.49 11.63
C ASN A 374 32.54 -15.20 11.71
N ALA A 375 32.16 -14.18 10.94
CA ALA A 375 32.87 -12.91 10.91
C ALA A 375 32.82 -12.18 12.27
N LEU A 376 31.63 -12.07 12.87
CA LEU A 376 31.49 -11.44 14.19
C LEU A 376 32.23 -12.22 15.27
N ASN A 377 32.40 -13.54 15.11
CA ASN A 377 33.16 -14.37 16.04
C ASN A 377 34.67 -14.19 15.94
N GLU A 378 35.23 -13.55 14.91
CA GLU A 378 36.68 -13.35 14.79
C GLU A 378 37.26 -12.52 15.93
N THR A 379 36.48 -11.58 16.47
CA THR A 379 36.91 -10.64 17.51
C THR A 379 36.40 -10.98 18.92
N ARG A 380 35.48 -11.95 19.04
CA ARG A 380 34.84 -12.33 20.31
C ARG A 380 35.68 -13.30 21.14
N ALA A 381 35.64 -13.20 22.46
CA ALA A 381 36.35 -14.12 23.34
C ALA A 381 35.65 -15.50 23.45
N ASP A 382 36.36 -16.50 23.97
CA ASP A 382 35.76 -17.79 24.33
C ASP A 382 34.72 -17.57 25.45
N GLY A 383 33.52 -18.15 25.31
CA GLY A 383 32.38 -17.88 26.19
C GLY A 383 31.43 -16.80 25.67
N GLU A 384 31.80 -16.09 24.60
CA GLU A 384 31.00 -15.05 23.94
C GLU A 384 30.73 -15.36 22.46
N LYS A 385 31.06 -16.58 22.00
CA LYS A 385 30.91 -16.98 20.60
C LYS A 385 29.44 -17.13 20.21
N LEU A 386 29.02 -16.44 19.18
CA LEU A 386 27.69 -16.55 18.57
C LEU A 386 27.51 -17.96 17.96
N GLY A 387 26.32 -18.53 18.11
CA GLY A 387 25.98 -19.87 17.61
C GLY A 387 26.52 -21.03 18.46
N THR A 388 27.35 -20.76 19.48
CA THR A 388 27.87 -21.77 20.41
C THR A 388 27.61 -21.40 21.87
N ASP A 389 28.03 -20.19 22.29
CA ASP A 389 27.80 -19.67 23.64
C ASP A 389 26.56 -18.78 23.73
N ILE A 390 26.24 -18.10 22.62
CA ILE A 390 25.12 -17.18 22.49
C ILE A 390 24.24 -17.64 21.33
N TYR A 391 23.06 -18.17 21.64
CA TYR A 391 22.05 -18.61 20.67
C TYR A 391 20.67 -18.69 21.32
N THR A 392 19.63 -18.81 20.50
CA THR A 392 18.24 -19.02 20.94
C THR A 392 17.71 -20.30 20.30
N ILE A 393 16.95 -21.07 21.08
CA ILE A 393 16.23 -22.25 20.58
C ILE A 393 14.97 -21.73 19.89
N VAL A 394 14.95 -21.85 18.57
CA VAL A 394 13.87 -21.32 17.75
C VAL A 394 12.84 -22.40 17.47
N GLU A 395 13.23 -23.66 17.36
CA GLU A 395 12.33 -24.78 17.08
C GLU A 395 12.86 -26.09 17.65
N THR A 396 12.00 -27.11 17.68
CA THR A 396 12.41 -28.51 17.82
C THR A 396 11.79 -29.30 16.69
N VAL A 397 12.61 -29.86 15.80
CA VAL A 397 12.18 -30.68 14.65
C VAL A 397 12.65 -32.10 14.90
N ASP A 398 11.73 -33.07 14.88
CA ASP A 398 12.01 -34.49 15.15
C ASP A 398 12.77 -34.77 16.46
N GLY A 399 12.56 -33.93 17.47
CA GLY A 399 13.22 -34.02 18.78
C GLY A 399 14.61 -33.36 18.85
N GLU A 400 15.10 -32.78 17.75
CA GLU A 400 16.34 -32.02 17.69
C GLU A 400 16.07 -30.51 17.73
N GLU A 401 16.79 -29.78 18.59
CA GLU A 401 16.63 -28.33 18.70
C GLU A 401 17.29 -27.61 17.53
N VAL A 402 16.54 -26.70 16.89
CA VAL A 402 17.06 -25.76 15.92
C VAL A 402 17.51 -24.51 16.67
N HIS A 403 18.79 -24.19 16.57
CA HIS A 403 19.40 -23.02 17.21
C HIS A 403 19.68 -21.94 16.17
N GLN A 404 19.36 -20.70 16.51
CA GLN A 404 19.69 -19.53 15.69
C GLN A 404 20.24 -18.39 16.54
N VAL A 405 21.00 -17.49 15.91
CA VAL A 405 21.43 -16.24 16.53
C VAL A 405 20.48 -15.15 16.09
N LEU A 406 19.56 -14.77 16.97
CA LEU A 406 18.63 -13.67 16.73
C LEU A 406 19.34 -12.31 16.92
N PRO A 407 18.85 -11.22 16.28
CA PRO A 407 19.47 -9.90 16.35
C PRO A 407 19.60 -9.36 17.77
N VAL A 408 18.68 -9.73 18.67
CA VAL A 408 18.75 -9.43 20.09
C VAL A 408 18.68 -10.72 20.89
N ILE A 409 19.71 -10.98 21.70
CA ILE A 409 19.70 -12.07 22.69
C ILE A 409 19.94 -11.47 24.06
N THR A 410 19.08 -11.84 25.01
CA THR A 410 19.17 -11.41 26.41
C THR A 410 19.59 -12.57 27.28
N THR A 411 19.87 -12.30 28.55
CA THR A 411 20.09 -13.35 29.56
C THR A 411 18.93 -14.36 29.63
N VAL A 412 17.71 -13.91 29.32
CA VAL A 412 16.49 -14.72 29.41
C VAL A 412 16.27 -15.60 28.16
N THR A 413 16.73 -15.17 26.99
CA THR A 413 16.54 -15.89 25.72
C THR A 413 17.78 -16.68 25.27
N ASN A 414 18.92 -16.49 25.91
CA ASN A 414 20.12 -17.27 25.62
C ASN A 414 19.96 -18.73 26.05
N LYS A 415 20.27 -19.67 25.15
CA LYS A 415 20.14 -21.13 25.36
C LYS A 415 18.75 -21.53 25.87
N ALA A 416 17.74 -20.79 25.45
CA ALA A 416 16.36 -20.95 25.84
C ALA A 416 15.45 -20.65 24.64
N SER A 417 14.17 -21.00 24.77
CA SER A 417 13.17 -20.71 23.74
C SER A 417 13.02 -19.20 23.51
N ALA A 418 12.90 -18.81 22.25
CA ALA A 418 12.61 -17.44 21.85
C ALA A 418 11.34 -16.92 22.55
N LYS A 419 11.45 -15.78 23.23
CA LYS A 419 10.31 -15.10 23.89
C LYS A 419 10.61 -13.63 24.14
N GLU A 420 9.55 -12.86 24.35
CA GLU A 420 9.66 -11.44 24.69
C GLU A 420 10.25 -11.26 26.10
N ASP A 421 11.33 -10.47 26.22
CA ASP A 421 11.94 -10.05 27.48
C ASP A 421 11.81 -8.54 27.68
N LYS A 422 10.93 -8.13 28.61
CA LYS A 422 10.68 -6.72 28.95
C LYS A 422 11.58 -6.19 30.07
N THR A 423 12.51 -7.01 30.57
CA THR A 423 13.34 -6.67 31.74
C THR A 423 14.65 -5.98 31.37
N THR A 424 14.93 -5.80 30.08
CA THR A 424 16.17 -5.17 29.60
C THR A 424 16.18 -3.67 29.93
N ASN A 425 17.36 -3.16 30.28
CA ASN A 425 17.62 -1.75 30.60
C ASN A 425 19.14 -1.51 30.69
N ALA A 426 19.56 -0.28 30.98
CA ALA A 426 20.97 0.10 31.09
C ALA A 426 21.79 -0.71 32.10
N THR A 427 21.15 -1.29 33.14
CA THR A 427 21.79 -2.15 34.15
C THR A 427 21.65 -3.65 33.89
N ASN A 428 20.67 -4.04 33.07
CA ASN A 428 20.42 -5.41 32.61
C ASN A 428 20.40 -5.42 31.06
N LYS A 429 21.59 -5.27 30.47
CA LYS A 429 21.72 -5.15 29.02
C LYS A 429 21.48 -6.48 28.32
N PRO A 430 20.98 -6.48 27.07
CA PRO A 430 21.11 -7.65 26.20
C PRO A 430 22.56 -8.13 26.14
N ILE A 431 22.76 -9.45 26.03
CA ILE A 431 24.09 -10.04 25.89
C ILE A 431 24.59 -9.95 24.45
N PHE A 432 23.69 -9.75 23.49
CA PHE A 432 23.99 -9.45 22.11
C PHE A 432 22.91 -8.52 21.51
N GLN A 433 23.37 -7.51 20.78
CA GLN A 433 22.59 -6.65 19.90
C GLN A 433 23.37 -6.50 18.61
N LEU A 434 22.79 -6.90 17.50
CA LEU A 434 23.34 -6.73 16.15
C LEU A 434 23.62 -5.25 15.86
N THR A 435 24.72 -4.98 15.15
CA THR A 435 25.09 -3.65 14.66
C THR A 435 25.32 -3.66 13.15
N ALA A 436 25.04 -2.52 12.51
CA ALA A 436 25.28 -2.30 11.08
C ALA A 436 26.15 -1.04 10.92
N PRO A 437 27.12 -1.00 9.98
CA PRO A 437 27.95 0.19 9.75
C PRO A 437 27.14 1.33 9.12
N VAL A 438 27.49 2.56 9.47
CA VAL A 438 26.94 3.80 8.86
C VAL A 438 28.04 4.47 8.07
N TYR A 439 27.88 4.58 6.76
CA TYR A 439 28.86 5.13 5.81
C TYR A 439 28.52 6.52 5.32
N GLU A 440 27.24 6.88 5.23
CA GLU A 440 26.82 8.16 4.68
C GLU A 440 25.95 8.98 5.64
N GLN A 441 26.16 10.29 5.58
CA GLN A 441 25.30 11.29 6.22
C GLN A 441 24.08 11.52 5.32
N ILE A 442 22.90 11.64 5.92
CA ILE A 442 21.68 12.01 5.16
C ILE A 442 21.90 13.39 4.51
N PRO A 443 21.73 13.51 3.17
CA PRO A 443 21.92 14.77 2.46
C PRO A 443 21.04 15.91 2.97
N THR A 444 21.58 17.13 2.98
CA THR A 444 20.83 18.35 3.38
C THR A 444 19.66 18.67 2.47
N TYR A 445 19.61 18.06 1.29
CA TYR A 445 18.46 18.09 0.36
C TYR A 445 17.13 17.68 1.02
N PHE A 446 17.18 16.83 2.05
CA PHE A 446 15.99 16.34 2.77
C PHE A 446 15.63 17.16 4.02
N ASN A 447 16.39 18.20 4.36
CA ASN A 447 16.21 18.95 5.61
C ASN A 447 14.80 19.55 5.78
N ASP A 448 14.13 19.90 4.68
CA ASP A 448 12.77 20.45 4.64
C ASP A 448 11.68 19.45 5.04
N LEU A 449 12.00 18.16 5.06
CA LEU A 449 11.08 17.13 5.57
C LEU A 449 11.10 17.04 7.10
N PHE A 450 12.15 17.55 7.77
CA PHE A 450 12.36 17.38 9.20
C PHE A 450 12.03 18.64 10.02
N PRO A 451 11.60 18.48 11.28
CA PRO A 451 11.47 19.61 12.20
C PRO A 451 12.84 20.19 12.51
N SER A 452 12.89 21.48 12.83
CA SER A 452 14.13 22.19 13.17
C SER A 452 14.88 21.60 14.37
N SER A 453 14.19 20.88 15.27
CA SER A 453 14.80 20.16 16.39
C SER A 453 15.67 18.95 15.98
N ALA A 454 15.45 18.41 14.78
CA ALA A 454 16.22 17.30 14.23
C ALA A 454 17.42 17.77 13.39
N ILE A 455 17.62 19.09 13.25
CA ILE A 455 18.75 19.66 12.51
C ILE A 455 19.83 20.10 13.52
N ASN A 456 21.05 19.59 13.36
CA ASN A 456 22.17 19.89 14.24
C ASN A 456 22.80 21.28 13.96
N GLY A 457 23.76 21.68 14.79
CA GLY A 457 24.43 22.99 14.68
C GLY A 457 25.23 23.20 13.38
N GLU A 458 25.48 22.16 12.60
CA GLU A 458 26.16 22.19 11.30
C GLU A 458 25.19 22.27 10.12
N GLY A 459 23.88 22.21 10.38
CA GLY A 459 22.83 22.24 9.36
C GLY A 459 22.52 20.87 8.75
N ASN A 460 22.99 19.78 9.35
CA ASN A 460 22.69 18.41 8.92
C ASN A 460 21.58 17.81 9.78
N ILE A 461 20.84 16.84 9.24
CA ILE A 461 19.95 15.99 10.04
C ILE A 461 20.80 15.23 11.08
N ASP A 462 20.43 15.34 12.35
CA ASP A 462 21.07 14.62 13.44
C ASP A 462 20.66 13.15 13.42
N MET A 463 21.49 12.31 12.78
CA MET A 463 21.20 10.89 12.61
C MET A 463 21.03 10.17 13.96
N ASN A 464 21.64 10.64 15.06
CA ASN A 464 21.46 10.02 16.39
C ASN A 464 20.00 10.11 16.91
N GLN A 465 19.19 10.98 16.31
CA GLN A 465 17.76 11.09 16.60
C GLN A 465 16.91 10.16 15.73
N ILE A 466 17.48 9.38 14.80
CA ILE A 466 16.72 8.52 13.90
C ILE A 466 16.70 7.07 14.41
N VAL A 467 15.50 6.48 14.40
CA VAL A 467 15.25 5.06 14.55
C VAL A 467 14.61 4.56 13.26
N TYR A 468 15.23 3.61 12.54
CA TYR A 468 14.74 3.14 11.24
C TYR A 468 14.40 1.65 11.26
N LYS A 469 13.41 1.24 10.46
CA LYS A 469 12.97 -0.16 10.31
C LYS A 469 13.81 -0.80 9.20
N ALA A 470 14.65 -1.76 9.59
CA ALA A 470 15.65 -2.41 8.74
C ALA A 470 15.17 -3.74 8.12
N ASP A 471 13.87 -3.97 8.10
CA ASP A 471 13.22 -5.05 7.33
C ASP A 471 12.38 -4.41 6.25
N THR A 472 12.59 -4.80 5.00
CA THR A 472 11.94 -4.22 3.82
C THR A 472 11.20 -5.32 3.08
N SER A 473 9.91 -5.12 2.79
CA SER A 473 9.14 -6.05 1.97
C SER A 473 9.26 -5.74 0.49
N SER A 474 8.89 -6.70 -0.35
CA SER A 474 8.72 -6.51 -1.78
C SER A 474 7.79 -5.33 -2.10
N ASP A 475 6.74 -5.15 -1.30
CA ASP A 475 5.73 -4.09 -1.43
C ASP A 475 6.36 -2.69 -1.41
N GLU A 476 7.33 -2.44 -0.51
CA GLU A 476 8.07 -1.18 -0.46
C GLU A 476 8.89 -0.98 -1.74
N VAL A 477 9.63 -2.02 -2.13
CA VAL A 477 10.50 -1.95 -3.31
C VAL A 477 9.67 -1.72 -4.58
N ASP A 478 8.50 -2.34 -4.68
CA ASP A 478 7.57 -2.21 -5.79
C ASP A 478 7.03 -0.80 -5.94
N GLY A 479 6.50 -0.24 -4.84
CA GLY A 479 6.07 1.16 -4.79
C GLY A 479 7.20 2.13 -5.12
N HIS A 480 8.41 1.90 -4.58
CA HIS A 480 9.57 2.74 -4.84
C HIS A 480 9.93 2.77 -6.33
N PHE A 481 10.10 1.63 -6.99
CA PHE A 481 10.43 1.59 -8.42
C PHE A 481 9.34 2.23 -9.28
N ALA A 482 8.07 1.98 -8.96
CA ALA A 482 6.94 2.59 -9.69
C ALA A 482 6.92 4.11 -9.53
N LEU A 483 7.10 4.65 -8.32
CA LEU A 483 7.16 6.09 -8.08
C LEU A 483 8.38 6.71 -8.77
N LEU A 484 9.57 6.12 -8.64
CA LEU A 484 10.80 6.66 -9.22
C LEU A 484 10.74 6.68 -10.75
N TYR A 485 10.19 5.63 -11.37
CA TYR A 485 9.89 5.61 -12.80
C TYR A 485 8.88 6.70 -13.19
N THR A 486 7.80 6.83 -12.42
CA THR A 486 6.74 7.82 -12.66
C THR A 486 7.28 9.25 -12.54
N ALA A 487 8.10 9.52 -11.53
CA ALA A 487 8.76 10.80 -11.33
C ALA A 487 9.73 11.10 -12.48
N TYR A 488 10.57 10.14 -12.88
CA TYR A 488 11.50 10.32 -14.00
C TYR A 488 10.76 10.67 -15.29
N LYS A 489 9.68 9.94 -15.59
CA LYS A 489 8.98 10.05 -16.88
C LYS A 489 7.98 11.21 -16.95
N TYR A 490 7.20 11.44 -15.90
CA TYR A 490 6.02 12.30 -15.93
C TYR A 490 6.16 13.59 -15.09
N LEU A 491 7.07 13.62 -14.11
CA LEU A 491 7.39 14.84 -13.35
C LEU A 491 8.62 15.56 -13.91
N ILE A 492 9.70 14.82 -14.11
CA ILE A 492 11.00 15.35 -14.58
C ILE A 492 10.99 15.49 -16.11
N GLY A 493 10.77 14.39 -16.84
CA GLY A 493 10.80 14.39 -18.31
C GLY A 493 12.04 15.07 -18.88
N ASP A 494 11.85 15.89 -19.92
CA ASP A 494 12.91 16.68 -20.58
C ASP A 494 13.03 18.11 -20.02
N THR A 495 12.65 18.33 -18.76
CA THR A 495 12.64 19.66 -18.14
C THR A 495 14.04 20.28 -17.99
N ASN A 496 14.09 21.62 -17.93
CA ASN A 496 15.29 22.39 -17.55
C ASN A 496 15.15 23.05 -16.16
N ASP A 497 14.11 22.68 -15.41
CA ASP A 497 13.89 23.16 -14.05
C ASP A 497 14.99 22.63 -13.12
N VAL A 498 15.71 23.53 -12.45
CA VAL A 498 16.87 23.19 -11.61
C VAL A 498 16.47 22.29 -10.43
N GLU A 499 15.30 22.50 -9.84
CA GLU A 499 14.82 21.69 -8.72
C GLU A 499 14.51 20.25 -9.16
N LEU A 500 13.90 20.10 -10.34
CA LEU A 500 13.60 18.79 -10.92
C LEU A 500 14.87 18.06 -11.38
N LEU A 501 15.89 18.78 -11.87
CA LEU A 501 17.19 18.20 -12.21
C LEU A 501 17.96 17.74 -10.96
N GLU A 502 17.84 18.44 -9.84
CA GLU A 502 18.38 17.96 -8.57
C GLU A 502 17.65 16.69 -8.10
N LEU A 503 16.31 16.68 -8.14
CA LEU A 503 15.51 15.47 -7.86
C LEU A 503 15.92 14.30 -8.77
N LYS A 504 16.13 14.55 -10.07
CA LYS A 504 16.58 13.55 -11.05
C LYS A 504 17.85 12.86 -10.60
N SER A 505 18.83 13.59 -10.06
CA SER A 505 20.09 13.00 -9.60
C SER A 505 19.89 12.00 -8.46
N PHE A 506 18.95 12.27 -7.55
CA PHE A 506 18.58 11.35 -6.47
C PHE A 506 17.78 10.15 -6.99
N VAL A 507 16.85 10.37 -7.93
CA VAL A 507 16.09 9.29 -8.59
C VAL A 507 17.04 8.32 -9.30
N GLU A 508 17.97 8.84 -10.10
CA GLU A 508 18.98 8.04 -10.81
C GLU A 508 19.86 7.24 -9.83
N LYS A 509 20.39 7.91 -8.80
CA LYS A 509 21.24 7.27 -7.78
C LYS A 509 20.52 6.19 -6.99
N SER A 510 19.35 6.48 -6.44
CA SER A 510 18.60 5.52 -5.61
C SER A 510 18.15 4.31 -6.42
N THR A 511 17.69 4.52 -7.66
CA THR A 511 17.32 3.43 -8.58
C THR A 511 18.52 2.53 -8.87
N HIS A 512 19.67 3.13 -9.22
CA HIS A 512 20.90 2.37 -9.51
C HIS A 512 21.38 1.58 -8.29
N HIS A 513 21.52 2.23 -7.14
CA HIS A 513 22.04 1.58 -5.93
C HIS A 513 21.14 0.42 -5.48
N LEU A 514 19.82 0.60 -5.51
CA LEU A 514 18.87 -0.45 -5.14
C LEU A 514 18.91 -1.63 -6.13
N MET A 515 18.99 -1.35 -7.44
CA MET A 515 19.10 -2.41 -8.45
C MET A 515 20.41 -3.20 -8.31
N GLU A 516 21.53 -2.51 -8.04
CA GLU A 516 22.82 -3.17 -7.77
C GLU A 516 22.76 -4.01 -6.50
N LEU A 517 22.11 -3.53 -5.44
CA LEU A 517 21.91 -4.30 -4.21
C LEU A 517 21.12 -5.58 -4.47
N ILE A 518 20.07 -5.52 -5.31
CA ILE A 518 19.23 -6.68 -5.65
C ILE A 518 20.00 -7.71 -6.50
N LEU A 519 20.80 -7.25 -7.48
CA LEU A 519 21.52 -8.14 -8.40
C LEU A 519 22.91 -8.56 -7.91
N ASN A 520 23.35 -8.04 -6.76
CA ASN A 520 24.67 -8.32 -6.22
C ASN A 520 24.92 -9.83 -6.15
N ASP A 521 26.02 -10.29 -6.72
CA ASP A 521 26.39 -11.73 -6.79
C ASP A 521 25.26 -12.69 -7.22
N ASP A 522 24.42 -12.28 -8.18
CA ASP A 522 23.28 -13.06 -8.68
C ASP A 522 22.23 -13.42 -7.58
N HIS A 523 22.18 -12.64 -6.49
CA HIS A 523 21.30 -12.88 -5.35
C HIS A 523 19.80 -12.81 -5.69
N TYR A 524 19.36 -11.76 -6.39
CA TYR A 524 17.95 -11.45 -6.63
C TYR A 524 17.15 -11.26 -5.33
N TYR A 525 17.73 -10.58 -4.35
CA TYR A 525 17.05 -10.20 -3.11
C TYR A 525 17.69 -8.96 -2.49
N VAL A 526 16.98 -8.28 -1.60
CA VAL A 526 17.57 -7.21 -0.78
C VAL A 526 18.25 -7.84 0.43
N GLU A 527 19.56 -7.64 0.60
CA GLU A 527 20.27 -8.13 1.79
C GLU A 527 20.10 -7.18 2.99
N ASP A 528 19.66 -7.70 4.12
CA ASP A 528 19.45 -6.96 5.37
C ASP A 528 20.68 -6.97 6.31
N ALA A 529 20.54 -6.36 7.49
CA ALA A 529 21.60 -6.27 8.49
C ALA A 529 22.01 -7.62 9.13
N THR A 530 21.32 -8.72 8.81
CA THR A 530 21.64 -10.07 9.31
C THR A 530 22.56 -10.85 8.37
N GLY A 531 22.87 -10.29 7.19
CA GLY A 531 23.61 -10.98 6.12
C GLY A 531 22.76 -12.01 5.38
N LYS A 532 21.43 -11.80 5.34
CA LYS A 532 20.45 -12.61 4.60
C LYS A 532 19.57 -11.72 3.75
N ALA A 533 18.80 -12.34 2.86
CA ALA A 533 17.65 -11.68 2.26
C ALA A 533 16.69 -11.14 3.33
N THR A 534 16.06 -9.99 3.08
CA THR A 534 14.89 -9.55 3.85
C THR A 534 13.79 -10.62 3.76
N GLN A 535 12.79 -10.51 4.64
CA GLN A 535 11.77 -11.55 4.73
C GLN A 535 10.95 -11.71 3.43
N TRP A 536 10.71 -10.63 2.69
CA TRP A 536 9.77 -10.66 1.55
C TRP A 536 10.37 -10.19 0.22
N SER A 537 11.46 -9.40 0.21
CA SER A 537 12.09 -8.91 -1.03
C SER A 537 13.00 -9.96 -1.67
N ARG A 538 12.39 -11.00 -2.27
CA ARG A 538 13.08 -12.18 -2.82
C ARG A 538 12.52 -12.57 -4.19
N TRP A 539 13.41 -12.61 -5.17
CA TRP A 539 13.10 -12.83 -6.59
C TRP A 539 13.89 -14.01 -7.21
N ILE A 540 14.13 -15.03 -6.39
CA ILE A 540 15.02 -16.16 -6.68
C ILE A 540 14.26 -17.29 -7.39
N ALA A 541 14.81 -17.84 -8.47
CA ALA A 541 14.17 -18.90 -9.24
C ALA A 541 13.90 -20.17 -8.41
N GLN A 542 14.80 -20.51 -7.47
CA GLN A 542 14.59 -21.62 -6.53
C GLN A 542 13.37 -21.37 -5.64
N TYR A 543 13.17 -20.14 -5.16
CA TYR A 543 12.07 -19.80 -4.26
C TYR A 543 10.69 -20.03 -4.89
N PHE A 544 10.58 -19.92 -6.21
CA PHE A 544 9.33 -20.12 -6.94
C PHE A 544 9.12 -21.54 -7.46
N ASN A 545 10.21 -22.32 -7.56
CA ASN A 545 10.22 -23.55 -8.37
C ASN A 545 10.88 -24.75 -7.66
N ASP A 546 11.18 -24.66 -6.36
CA ASP A 546 11.87 -25.75 -5.68
C ASP A 546 11.06 -27.04 -5.71
N GLY A 547 11.63 -28.11 -6.28
CA GLY A 547 11.01 -29.44 -6.33
C GLY A 547 9.84 -29.61 -7.29
N ILE A 548 9.35 -28.56 -7.97
CA ILE A 548 8.13 -28.64 -8.80
C ILE A 548 8.29 -29.60 -9.99
N GLY A 549 9.51 -29.75 -10.54
CA GLY A 549 9.79 -30.69 -11.62
C GLY A 549 9.49 -32.14 -11.24
N ASN A 550 9.78 -32.50 -9.98
CA ASN A 550 9.47 -33.81 -9.43
C ASN A 550 7.97 -33.96 -9.12
N MET A 551 7.33 -32.91 -8.60
CA MET A 551 5.89 -32.92 -8.31
C MET A 551 5.06 -33.12 -9.58
N LYS A 552 5.42 -32.44 -10.67
CA LYS A 552 4.77 -32.54 -12.00
C LYS A 552 4.77 -33.97 -12.57
N GLN A 553 5.71 -34.82 -12.17
CA GLN A 553 5.79 -36.21 -12.63
C GLN A 553 4.89 -37.17 -11.85
N LYS A 554 4.28 -36.72 -10.75
CA LYS A 554 3.45 -37.56 -9.88
C LYS A 554 2.03 -37.66 -10.39
N GLU A 555 1.40 -38.79 -10.08
CA GLU A 555 0.00 -39.02 -10.42
C GLU A 555 -0.93 -37.98 -9.79
N LEU A 556 -0.60 -37.47 -8.59
CA LEU A 556 -1.39 -36.47 -7.86
C LEU A 556 -1.45 -35.10 -8.57
N TRP A 557 -0.46 -34.78 -9.41
CA TRP A 557 -0.45 -33.52 -10.16
C TRP A 557 -1.65 -33.37 -11.11
N LYS A 558 -2.25 -34.48 -11.57
CA LYS A 558 -3.46 -34.45 -12.40
C LYS A 558 -4.70 -33.92 -11.66
N TYR A 559 -4.61 -33.80 -10.34
CA TYR A 559 -5.61 -33.19 -9.46
C TYR A 559 -5.13 -31.85 -8.90
N SER A 560 -4.10 -31.25 -9.50
CA SER A 560 -3.47 -30.01 -9.02
C SER A 560 -2.84 -30.12 -7.63
N VAL A 561 -2.43 -31.32 -7.19
CA VAL A 561 -1.82 -31.54 -5.88
C VAL A 561 -0.30 -31.67 -6.00
N GLY A 562 0.45 -30.75 -5.38
CA GLY A 562 1.91 -30.65 -5.39
C GLY A 562 2.54 -31.13 -4.08
N VAL A 563 2.94 -32.42 -4.02
CA VAL A 563 3.48 -33.04 -2.80
C VAL A 563 4.84 -33.72 -3.03
N ASP A 564 5.61 -33.91 -1.97
CA ASP A 564 6.87 -34.66 -1.97
C ASP A 564 6.65 -36.20 -2.05
N GLU A 565 7.75 -36.96 -2.03
CA GLU A 565 7.70 -38.43 -2.20
C GLU A 565 7.00 -39.16 -1.05
N ASN A 566 6.90 -38.51 0.12
CA ASN A 566 6.18 -38.99 1.29
C ASN A 566 4.69 -38.63 1.23
N GLY A 567 4.31 -37.75 0.29
CA GLY A 567 2.96 -37.25 0.13
C GLY A 567 2.67 -36.02 0.99
N ASP A 568 3.71 -35.32 1.45
CA ASP A 568 3.60 -34.11 2.27
C ASP A 568 3.64 -32.85 1.39
N ASP A 569 3.01 -31.76 1.84
CA ASP A 569 3.06 -30.46 1.16
C ASP A 569 4.51 -30.04 0.95
N ALA A 570 4.83 -29.78 -0.30
CA ALA A 570 6.17 -29.44 -0.72
C ALA A 570 6.19 -28.22 -1.63
N LEU A 571 5.15 -27.39 -1.64
CA LEU A 571 5.22 -26.09 -2.30
C LEU A 571 5.98 -25.13 -1.37
N SER A 572 7.00 -24.46 -1.91
CA SER A 572 7.63 -23.35 -1.19
C SER A 572 6.61 -22.23 -0.98
N TYR A 573 6.84 -21.39 0.04
CA TYR A 573 6.00 -20.20 0.24
C TYR A 573 5.94 -19.33 -1.03
N GLY A 574 7.06 -19.17 -1.74
CA GLY A 574 7.14 -18.34 -2.94
C GLY A 574 6.44 -18.94 -4.17
N TYR A 575 5.89 -20.15 -4.08
CA TYR A 575 5.26 -20.79 -5.23
C TYR A 575 4.03 -20.01 -5.73
N GLU A 576 3.14 -19.62 -4.81
CA GLU A 576 1.90 -18.88 -5.12
C GLU A 576 2.17 -17.43 -5.52
N ASP A 577 3.16 -16.79 -4.87
CA ASP A 577 3.56 -15.39 -5.13
C ASP A 577 4.46 -15.24 -6.37
N GLY A 578 4.94 -16.35 -6.94
CA GLY A 578 5.86 -16.35 -8.09
C GLY A 578 5.45 -15.40 -9.22
N PRO A 579 4.20 -15.43 -9.72
CA PRO A 579 3.70 -14.53 -10.76
C PRO A 579 3.83 -13.03 -10.42
N LEU A 580 3.55 -12.62 -9.19
CA LEU A 580 3.76 -11.24 -8.72
C LEU A 580 5.25 -10.91 -8.69
N ASN A 581 6.02 -11.72 -7.99
CA ASN A 581 7.43 -11.43 -7.74
C ASN A 581 8.22 -11.36 -9.06
N VAL A 582 7.91 -12.22 -10.04
CA VAL A 582 8.60 -12.16 -11.34
C VAL A 582 8.24 -10.90 -12.13
N LEU A 583 6.99 -10.42 -12.04
CA LEU A 583 6.57 -9.15 -12.63
C LEU A 583 7.28 -7.96 -11.96
N GLN A 584 7.43 -7.99 -10.63
CA GLN A 584 8.18 -7.01 -9.85
C GLN A 584 9.63 -6.88 -10.34
N ILE A 585 10.41 -7.95 -10.34
CA ILE A 585 11.82 -7.83 -10.76
C ILE A 585 11.96 -7.44 -12.22
N MET A 586 11.05 -7.87 -13.10
CA MET A 586 10.99 -7.42 -14.49
C MET A 586 10.74 -5.91 -14.58
N SER A 587 9.82 -5.37 -13.78
CA SER A 587 9.51 -3.94 -13.75
C SER A 587 10.67 -3.13 -13.17
N PHE A 588 11.36 -3.63 -12.14
CA PHE A 588 12.51 -2.96 -11.53
C PHE A 588 13.65 -2.82 -12.53
N LEU A 589 13.96 -3.90 -13.24
CA LEU A 589 14.94 -3.89 -14.33
C LEU A 589 14.53 -2.90 -15.42
N LYS A 590 13.25 -2.89 -15.82
CA LYS A 590 12.76 -1.98 -16.85
C LYS A 590 12.84 -0.51 -16.42
N ALA A 591 12.44 -0.20 -15.20
CA ALA A 591 12.57 1.13 -14.60
C ALA A 591 14.04 1.55 -14.53
N ALA A 592 14.93 0.67 -14.05
CA ALA A 592 16.37 0.92 -13.98
C ALA A 592 16.96 1.20 -15.38
N ILE A 593 16.56 0.47 -16.41
CA ILE A 593 16.98 0.74 -17.80
C ILE A 593 16.56 2.16 -18.21
N VAL A 594 15.27 2.50 -18.08
CA VAL A 594 14.74 3.81 -18.49
C VAL A 594 15.43 4.95 -17.77
N ILE A 595 15.63 4.82 -16.45
CA ILE A 595 16.19 5.89 -15.61
C ILE A 595 17.69 6.07 -15.87
N THR A 596 18.44 4.98 -16.04
CA THR A 596 19.91 5.04 -16.11
C THR A 596 20.47 5.20 -17.52
N GLU A 597 19.74 4.84 -18.57
CA GLU A 597 20.27 4.79 -19.95
C GLU A 597 20.85 6.14 -20.43
N ASN A 598 20.24 7.25 -20.02
CA ASN A 598 20.68 8.61 -20.33
C ASN A 598 21.32 9.34 -19.14
N SER A 599 21.70 8.60 -18.08
CA SER A 599 22.40 9.17 -16.94
C SER A 599 23.88 9.40 -17.27
N ASP A 600 24.38 10.59 -16.94
CA ASP A 600 25.80 10.92 -17.06
C ASP A 600 26.68 10.05 -16.15
N MET A 601 26.13 9.54 -15.04
CA MET A 601 26.86 8.77 -14.03
C MET A 601 26.64 7.26 -14.17
N TYR A 602 25.41 6.82 -14.45
CA TYR A 602 25.01 5.42 -14.26
C TYR A 602 24.76 4.64 -15.57
N SER A 603 24.91 5.27 -16.74
CA SER A 603 24.65 4.64 -18.04
C SER A 603 25.56 3.44 -18.38
N HIS A 604 26.69 3.28 -17.69
CA HIS A 604 27.62 2.18 -17.90
C HIS A 604 27.08 0.82 -17.43
N ASP A 605 26.19 0.80 -16.45
CA ASP A 605 25.57 -0.42 -15.92
C ASP A 605 24.23 -0.75 -16.60
N THR A 606 23.67 0.15 -17.39
CA THR A 606 22.38 -0.06 -18.09
C THR A 606 22.37 -1.35 -18.92
N GLU A 607 23.49 -1.72 -19.56
CA GLU A 607 23.58 -2.94 -20.34
C GLU A 607 23.42 -4.20 -19.48
N LYS A 608 23.92 -4.20 -18.24
CA LYS A 608 23.72 -5.29 -17.27
C LYS A 608 22.23 -5.50 -17.01
N TYR A 609 21.49 -4.41 -16.79
CA TYR A 609 20.04 -4.46 -16.57
C TYR A 609 19.28 -4.95 -17.81
N LYS A 610 19.68 -4.50 -19.01
CA LYS A 610 19.11 -4.99 -20.28
C LYS A 610 19.29 -6.50 -20.43
N VAL A 611 20.50 -7.02 -20.19
CA VAL A 611 20.76 -8.46 -20.28
C VAL A 611 19.89 -9.26 -19.30
N ALA A 612 19.74 -8.79 -18.06
CA ALA A 612 18.85 -9.42 -17.08
C ALA A 612 17.37 -9.35 -17.48
N TYR A 613 16.90 -8.22 -18.01
CA TYR A 613 15.52 -8.06 -18.49
C TYR A 613 15.22 -8.97 -19.69
N GLU A 614 16.13 -9.04 -20.67
CA GLU A 614 15.98 -9.93 -21.83
C GLU A 614 15.97 -11.42 -21.42
N LEU A 615 16.69 -11.78 -20.36
CA LEU A 615 16.71 -13.14 -19.82
C LEU A 615 15.31 -13.57 -19.33
N ALA A 616 14.49 -12.65 -18.85
CA ALA A 616 13.11 -12.90 -18.41
C ALA A 616 12.21 -13.43 -19.52
N PHE A 617 12.50 -13.10 -20.78
CA PHE A 617 11.74 -13.56 -21.95
C PHE A 617 12.38 -14.77 -22.65
N ASN A 618 13.53 -15.24 -22.17
CA ASN A 618 14.33 -16.25 -22.86
C ASN A 618 13.94 -17.68 -22.48
N GLY A 619 13.16 -18.35 -23.34
CA GLY A 619 12.81 -19.76 -23.18
C GLY A 619 11.97 -20.01 -21.93
N GLY A 620 12.11 -21.21 -21.33
CA GLY A 620 11.46 -21.57 -20.06
C GLY A 620 12.34 -21.34 -18.83
N TYR A 621 11.71 -21.33 -17.66
CA TYR A 621 12.37 -21.25 -16.36
C TYR A 621 12.85 -22.64 -15.86
N SER A 622 13.82 -22.66 -14.95
CA SER A 622 14.31 -23.91 -14.34
C SER A 622 13.30 -24.46 -13.33
N THR A 623 12.89 -25.72 -13.50
CA THR A 623 12.02 -26.46 -12.55
C THR A 623 12.80 -27.37 -11.59
N GLU A 624 14.13 -27.45 -11.77
CA GLU A 624 15.06 -28.27 -11.01
C GLU A 624 16.45 -27.58 -10.99
N ALA A 625 17.32 -27.99 -10.08
CA ALA A 625 18.68 -27.47 -9.99
C ALA A 625 19.54 -27.85 -11.23
N PRO A 626 20.43 -26.95 -11.71
CA PRO A 626 20.68 -25.61 -11.22
C PRO A 626 19.57 -24.61 -11.63
N TYR A 627 19.06 -23.88 -10.64
CA TYR A 627 18.14 -22.77 -10.87
C TYR A 627 18.89 -21.60 -11.50
N VAL A 628 18.25 -20.88 -12.42
CA VAL A 628 18.82 -19.70 -13.09
C VAL A 628 17.92 -18.52 -12.83
N ASN A 629 18.40 -17.56 -12.02
CA ASN A 629 17.63 -16.37 -11.67
C ASN A 629 17.35 -15.52 -12.91
N GLY A 630 16.17 -14.91 -12.93
CA GLY A 630 15.68 -14.08 -14.03
C GLY A 630 15.31 -14.81 -15.32
N LYS A 631 15.62 -16.11 -15.50
CA LYS A 631 15.37 -16.78 -16.79
C LYS A 631 13.94 -17.28 -16.95
N GLY A 632 13.30 -16.87 -18.05
CA GLY A 632 11.98 -17.35 -18.45
C GLY A 632 10.86 -16.94 -17.49
N TYR A 633 11.09 -15.87 -16.72
CA TYR A 633 10.19 -15.33 -15.70
C TYR A 633 8.83 -14.90 -16.28
N ILE A 634 8.77 -14.48 -17.54
CA ILE A 634 7.49 -14.18 -18.21
C ILE A 634 6.53 -15.39 -18.29
N ASN A 635 7.05 -16.62 -18.28
CA ASN A 635 6.19 -17.80 -18.25
C ASN A 635 5.62 -18.02 -16.85
N ILE A 636 6.38 -17.73 -15.79
CA ILE A 636 5.86 -17.77 -14.40
C ILE A 636 4.78 -16.70 -14.22
N ALA A 637 4.96 -15.51 -14.78
CA ALA A 637 3.97 -14.43 -14.75
C ALA A 637 2.61 -14.85 -15.36
N GLN A 638 2.63 -15.79 -16.31
CA GLN A 638 1.44 -16.33 -16.96
C GLN A 638 0.84 -17.56 -16.25
N GLU A 639 1.31 -17.89 -15.05
CA GLU A 639 0.80 -19.01 -14.25
C GLU A 639 0.03 -18.53 -13.00
N TYR A 640 -0.52 -17.31 -13.01
CA TYR A 640 -1.21 -16.72 -11.86
C TYR A 640 -2.35 -17.60 -11.33
N ILE A 641 -3.32 -17.89 -12.19
CA ILE A 641 -4.48 -18.71 -11.81
C ILE A 641 -4.08 -20.16 -11.54
N GLU A 642 -3.21 -20.74 -12.39
CA GLU A 642 -2.77 -22.13 -12.26
C GLU A 642 -2.08 -22.39 -10.90
N ARG A 643 -1.16 -21.51 -10.48
CA ARG A 643 -0.42 -21.66 -9.23
C ARG A 643 -1.34 -21.55 -8.01
N ARG A 644 -2.34 -20.67 -8.05
CA ARG A 644 -3.35 -20.58 -6.98
C ARG A 644 -4.21 -21.83 -6.89
N ILE A 645 -4.70 -22.35 -8.02
CA ILE A 645 -5.45 -23.62 -8.05
C ILE A 645 -4.62 -24.76 -7.46
N ILE A 646 -3.33 -24.86 -7.82
CA ILE A 646 -2.44 -25.91 -7.31
C ILE A 646 -2.20 -25.76 -5.81
N ARG A 647 -1.92 -24.54 -5.34
CA ARG A 647 -1.72 -24.28 -3.93
C ARG A 647 -2.96 -24.62 -3.11
N GLN A 648 -4.12 -24.14 -3.54
CA GLN A 648 -5.42 -24.38 -2.93
C GLN A 648 -5.73 -25.89 -2.81
N ALA A 649 -5.59 -26.63 -3.92
CA ALA A 649 -5.81 -28.06 -3.95
C ALA A 649 -4.80 -28.84 -3.08
N THR A 650 -3.55 -28.39 -3.02
CA THR A 650 -2.51 -28.98 -2.15
C THR A 650 -2.84 -28.77 -0.68
N SER A 651 -3.25 -27.56 -0.28
CA SER A 651 -3.72 -27.29 1.08
C SER A 651 -4.95 -28.14 1.42
N ALA A 652 -5.94 -28.24 0.52
CA ALA A 652 -7.15 -29.03 0.74
C ALA A 652 -6.85 -30.54 0.86
N TYR A 653 -5.88 -31.04 0.10
CA TYR A 653 -5.36 -32.41 0.22
C TYR A 653 -4.74 -32.67 1.60
N SER A 654 -3.92 -31.74 2.11
CA SER A 654 -3.30 -31.83 3.44
C SER A 654 -4.33 -31.81 4.56
N ILE A 655 -5.32 -30.91 4.48
CA ILE A 655 -6.45 -30.81 5.43
C ILE A 655 -7.25 -32.12 5.45
N ASN A 656 -7.51 -32.70 4.27
CA ASN A 656 -8.23 -33.97 4.12
C ASN A 656 -7.37 -35.22 4.41
N GLY A 657 -6.33 -35.10 5.25
CA GLY A 657 -5.51 -36.24 5.68
C GLY A 657 -4.78 -36.92 4.53
N ASN A 658 -4.22 -36.12 3.62
CA ASN A 658 -3.49 -36.56 2.42
C ASN A 658 -4.37 -37.38 1.47
N GLN A 659 -5.62 -36.95 1.24
CA GLN A 659 -6.55 -37.54 0.28
C GLN A 659 -7.09 -36.47 -0.68
N VAL A 660 -7.21 -36.82 -1.96
CA VAL A 660 -7.69 -35.89 -3.01
C VAL A 660 -9.12 -35.42 -2.71
N VAL A 661 -9.27 -34.09 -2.65
CA VAL A 661 -10.57 -33.42 -2.58
C VAL A 661 -11.10 -33.24 -3.99
N SER A 662 -12.22 -33.89 -4.30
CA SER A 662 -12.91 -33.75 -5.59
C SER A 662 -14.41 -33.98 -5.43
N PRO A 663 -15.27 -33.43 -6.31
CA PRO A 663 -16.72 -33.62 -6.21
C PRO A 663 -17.19 -35.07 -6.20
N GLY A 664 -16.41 -36.00 -6.77
CA GLY A 664 -16.73 -37.43 -6.82
C GLY A 664 -16.28 -38.23 -5.59
N THR A 665 -15.40 -37.67 -4.75
CA THR A 665 -14.77 -38.35 -3.61
C THR A 665 -15.00 -37.67 -2.27
N TRP A 666 -15.43 -36.41 -2.27
CA TRP A 666 -15.66 -35.64 -1.05
C TRP A 666 -16.93 -36.08 -0.33
N ASP A 667 -16.81 -36.31 0.98
CA ASP A 667 -17.94 -36.49 1.89
C ASP A 667 -18.17 -35.18 2.62
N ILE A 668 -19.38 -34.63 2.54
CA ILE A 668 -19.77 -33.38 3.23
C ILE A 668 -19.58 -33.46 4.76
N ASN A 669 -19.50 -34.66 5.33
CA ASN A 669 -19.23 -34.84 6.75
C ASN A 669 -17.74 -34.62 7.13
N ASN A 670 -16.86 -34.38 6.15
CA ASN A 670 -15.42 -34.16 6.36
C ASN A 670 -15.01 -32.69 6.48
N TYR A 671 -15.96 -31.74 6.40
CA TYR A 671 -15.67 -30.36 6.76
C TYR A 671 -15.19 -30.29 8.21
N THR A 672 -14.13 -29.53 8.45
CA THR A 672 -13.43 -29.46 9.74
C THR A 672 -14.20 -28.61 10.74
N GLY A 673 -15.05 -27.70 10.24
CA GLY A 673 -15.70 -26.65 11.02
C GLY A 673 -14.80 -25.43 11.24
N GLU A 674 -13.54 -25.48 10.78
CA GLU A 674 -12.64 -24.33 10.71
C GLU A 674 -12.87 -23.62 9.37
N MET A 675 -13.17 -22.34 9.45
CA MET A 675 -13.62 -21.51 8.33
C MET A 675 -12.60 -21.48 7.18
N GLU A 676 -11.34 -21.23 7.51
CA GLU A 676 -10.22 -21.19 6.56
C GLU A 676 -10.08 -22.52 5.80
N ASP A 677 -10.06 -23.63 6.54
CA ASP A 677 -9.94 -24.98 5.99
C ASP A 677 -11.13 -25.32 5.07
N ASP A 678 -12.34 -25.05 5.55
CA ASP A 678 -13.59 -25.37 4.85
C ASP A 678 -13.76 -24.53 3.58
N SER A 679 -13.38 -23.25 3.61
CA SER A 679 -13.37 -22.37 2.43
C SER A 679 -12.37 -22.85 1.37
N ASN A 680 -11.18 -23.26 1.77
CA ASN A 680 -10.18 -23.80 0.86
C ASN A 680 -10.62 -25.15 0.23
N ILE A 681 -11.26 -26.01 1.01
CA ILE A 681 -11.91 -27.23 0.50
C ILE A 681 -12.99 -26.86 -0.52
N ASN A 682 -13.86 -25.90 -0.19
CA ASN A 682 -14.96 -25.50 -1.07
C ASN A 682 -14.46 -24.93 -2.40
N GLY A 683 -13.50 -24.00 -2.34
CA GLY A 683 -12.82 -23.49 -3.53
C GLY A 683 -12.25 -24.61 -4.38
N THR A 684 -11.67 -25.65 -3.76
CA THR A 684 -11.08 -26.80 -4.49
C THR A 684 -12.15 -27.65 -5.18
N LEU A 685 -13.29 -27.89 -4.53
CA LEU A 685 -14.41 -28.63 -5.12
C LEU A 685 -15.01 -27.93 -6.33
N HIS A 686 -15.05 -26.60 -6.30
CA HIS A 686 -15.64 -25.77 -7.35
C HIS A 686 -14.63 -25.27 -8.38
N ASN A 687 -13.33 -25.53 -8.17
CA ASN A 687 -12.25 -24.95 -8.96
C ASN A 687 -12.36 -23.42 -9.04
N ASP A 688 -12.73 -22.81 -7.90
CA ASP A 688 -12.89 -21.37 -7.73
C ASP A 688 -11.66 -20.82 -7.02
N TRP A 689 -10.70 -20.35 -7.81
CA TRP A 689 -9.46 -19.76 -7.31
C TRP A 689 -9.70 -18.41 -6.63
N THR A 690 -10.87 -17.78 -6.83
CA THR A 690 -11.18 -16.48 -6.23
C THR A 690 -11.43 -16.57 -4.73
N GLN A 691 -11.60 -17.80 -4.20
CA GLN A 691 -11.63 -18.10 -2.77
C GLN A 691 -10.22 -18.21 -2.15
N TYR A 692 -9.14 -18.18 -2.96
CA TYR A 692 -7.74 -18.22 -2.49
C TYR A 692 -6.99 -16.95 -2.95
N ILE A 693 -7.59 -15.78 -2.77
CA ILE A 693 -7.00 -14.49 -3.17
C ILE A 693 -6.29 -13.82 -1.99
N ASN A 694 -5.16 -13.18 -2.30
CA ASN A 694 -4.53 -12.20 -1.43
C ASN A 694 -4.67 -10.82 -2.09
N TYR A 695 -5.56 -9.97 -1.55
CA TYR A 695 -5.81 -8.65 -2.12
C TYR A 695 -4.60 -7.71 -2.05
N SER A 696 -3.63 -7.98 -1.17
CA SER A 696 -2.34 -7.26 -1.23
C SER A 696 -1.55 -7.61 -2.48
N ASP A 697 -1.61 -8.85 -2.97
CA ASP A 697 -0.93 -9.21 -4.21
C ASP A 697 -1.62 -8.57 -5.42
N GLU A 698 -2.95 -8.46 -5.41
CA GLU A 698 -3.72 -7.79 -6.47
C GLU A 698 -3.33 -6.30 -6.56
N GLU A 699 -3.34 -5.57 -5.43
CA GLU A 699 -2.86 -4.18 -5.40
C GLU A 699 -1.40 -4.06 -5.87
N LEU A 700 -0.53 -4.98 -5.44
CA LEU A 700 0.87 -4.97 -5.82
C LEU A 700 1.09 -5.29 -7.30
N GLY A 701 0.29 -6.18 -7.89
CA GLY A 701 0.35 -6.51 -9.33
C GLY A 701 0.16 -5.30 -10.24
N TRP A 702 -0.52 -4.26 -9.75
CA TRP A 702 -0.75 -3.01 -10.48
C TRP A 702 0.55 -2.27 -10.84
N PHE A 703 1.48 -2.13 -9.90
CA PHE A 703 2.70 -1.33 -10.07
C PHE A 703 3.65 -1.86 -11.15
N PRO A 704 4.02 -3.15 -11.18
CA PRO A 704 4.89 -3.66 -12.21
C PRO A 704 4.21 -3.65 -13.58
N ILE A 705 2.91 -3.92 -13.65
CA ILE A 705 2.15 -3.85 -14.91
C ILE A 705 2.13 -2.43 -15.46
N PHE A 706 1.91 -1.41 -14.62
CA PHE A 706 1.96 -0.01 -15.03
C PHE A 706 3.34 0.36 -15.62
N VAL A 707 4.42 0.04 -14.91
CA VAL A 707 5.80 0.33 -15.38
C VAL A 707 6.09 -0.41 -16.68
N LEU A 708 5.86 -1.72 -16.72
CA LEU A 708 6.16 -2.57 -17.88
C LEU A 708 5.38 -2.14 -19.12
N THR A 709 4.07 -1.92 -18.99
CA THR A 709 3.18 -1.56 -20.11
C THR A 709 3.54 -0.21 -20.69
N THR A 710 3.83 0.78 -19.84
CA THR A 710 4.13 2.14 -20.32
C THR A 710 5.58 2.28 -20.80
N ALA A 711 6.49 1.36 -20.44
CA ALA A 711 7.90 1.40 -20.84
C ALA A 711 8.27 0.42 -21.97
N GLU A 712 7.51 -0.68 -22.15
CA GLU A 712 7.79 -1.68 -23.17
C GLU A 712 7.38 -1.21 -24.56
N THR A 713 8.27 -1.39 -25.54
CA THR A 713 8.07 -0.94 -26.92
C THR A 713 8.04 -2.10 -27.90
N ASP A 714 8.50 -3.30 -27.50
CA ASP A 714 8.37 -4.52 -28.28
C ASP A 714 6.92 -5.06 -28.17
N PRO A 715 6.15 -5.09 -29.27
CA PRO A 715 4.76 -5.53 -29.23
C PRO A 715 4.58 -6.99 -28.80
N ALA A 716 5.57 -7.86 -29.06
CA ALA A 716 5.49 -9.26 -28.68
C ALA A 716 5.68 -9.43 -27.17
N LYS A 717 6.60 -8.69 -26.56
CA LYS A 717 6.78 -8.67 -25.10
C LYS A 717 5.58 -8.03 -24.41
N HIS A 718 5.09 -6.91 -24.95
CA HIS A 718 3.89 -6.25 -24.44
C HIS A 718 2.68 -7.19 -24.45
N ALA A 719 2.48 -7.98 -25.51
CA ALA A 719 1.39 -8.96 -25.55
C ALA A 719 1.49 -10.03 -24.46
N LEU A 720 2.71 -10.45 -24.08
CA LEU A 720 2.91 -11.40 -22.98
C LEU A 720 2.63 -10.76 -21.61
N ILE A 721 3.01 -9.49 -21.43
CA ILE A 721 2.74 -8.72 -20.21
C ILE A 721 1.23 -8.51 -20.06
N ALA A 722 0.53 -8.14 -21.14
CA ALA A 722 -0.92 -8.03 -21.17
C ALA A 722 -1.60 -9.36 -20.83
N ALA A 723 -1.14 -10.47 -21.41
CA ALA A 723 -1.67 -11.81 -21.09
C ALA A 723 -1.41 -12.26 -19.65
N ALA A 724 -0.35 -11.76 -19.00
CA ALA A 724 -0.16 -11.94 -17.57
C ALA A 724 -1.23 -11.15 -16.80
N PHE A 725 -1.41 -9.85 -17.11
CA PHE A 725 -2.39 -9.01 -16.42
C PHE A 725 -3.85 -9.45 -16.63
N ASP A 726 -4.19 -10.01 -17.80
CA ASP A 726 -5.51 -10.59 -18.08
C ASP A 726 -5.96 -11.60 -17.01
N GLN A 727 -5.03 -12.33 -16.38
CA GLN A 727 -5.34 -13.29 -15.31
C GLN A 727 -5.69 -12.63 -13.99
N TRP A 728 -5.04 -11.51 -13.66
CA TRP A 728 -5.33 -10.73 -12.46
C TRP A 728 -6.70 -10.05 -12.61
N TYR A 729 -6.91 -9.40 -13.77
CA TYR A 729 -8.15 -8.67 -14.05
C TYR A 729 -9.40 -9.54 -14.09
N GLU A 730 -9.27 -10.86 -14.29
CA GLU A 730 -10.39 -11.81 -14.17
C GLU A 730 -11.09 -11.71 -12.80
N ASN A 731 -10.33 -11.43 -11.73
CA ASN A 731 -10.89 -11.11 -10.41
C ASN A 731 -11.23 -9.62 -10.27
N GLU A 732 -10.26 -8.74 -10.55
CA GLU A 732 -10.33 -7.30 -10.22
C GLU A 732 -11.54 -6.60 -10.87
N ILE A 733 -12.00 -7.07 -12.03
CA ILE A 733 -13.18 -6.51 -12.73
C ILE A 733 -14.44 -6.49 -11.85
N ARG A 734 -14.57 -7.42 -10.89
CA ARG A 734 -15.74 -7.53 -10.00
C ARG A 734 -15.81 -6.41 -8.96
N GLU A 735 -14.73 -5.67 -8.76
CA GLU A 735 -14.64 -4.63 -7.73
C GLU A 735 -15.17 -3.27 -8.18
N GLU A 736 -15.41 -3.10 -9.49
CA GLU A 736 -15.73 -1.80 -10.12
C GLU A 736 -14.67 -0.72 -9.81
N ASN A 737 -13.47 -1.11 -9.36
CA ASN A 737 -12.47 -0.18 -8.86
C ASN A 737 -11.69 0.45 -10.03
N PRO A 738 -11.65 1.79 -10.15
CA PRO A 738 -10.96 2.48 -11.23
C PRO A 738 -9.44 2.32 -11.15
N PHE A 739 -8.87 1.98 -9.99
CA PHE A 739 -7.45 1.66 -9.85
C PHE A 739 -7.05 0.56 -10.84
N TYR A 740 -7.76 -0.57 -10.83
CA TYR A 740 -7.53 -1.70 -11.73
C TYR A 740 -8.08 -1.45 -13.14
N THR A 741 -9.33 -0.96 -13.24
CA THR A 741 -10.03 -0.84 -14.53
C THR A 741 -9.36 0.15 -15.49
N PHE A 742 -8.84 1.27 -14.99
CA PHE A 742 -8.13 2.23 -15.85
C PHE A 742 -6.77 1.70 -16.29
N LEU A 743 -6.06 0.95 -15.44
CA LEU A 743 -4.83 0.28 -15.85
C LEU A 743 -5.13 -0.79 -16.92
N TYR A 744 -6.22 -1.55 -16.77
CA TYR A 744 -6.64 -2.51 -17.79
C TYR A 744 -6.92 -1.87 -19.14
N GLN A 745 -7.59 -0.71 -19.14
CA GLN A 745 -7.78 0.06 -20.37
C GLN A 745 -6.46 0.58 -20.97
N ILE A 746 -5.48 0.93 -20.14
CA ILE A 746 -4.12 1.34 -20.55
C ILE A 746 -3.35 0.17 -21.18
N VAL A 747 -3.46 -1.03 -20.62
CA VAL A 747 -2.84 -2.27 -21.14
C VAL A 747 -3.50 -2.70 -22.45
N HIS A 748 -4.80 -2.49 -22.57
CA HIS A 748 -5.61 -2.82 -23.76
C HIS A 748 -6.19 -1.58 -24.43
N PRO A 749 -5.36 -0.69 -25.00
CA PRO A 749 -5.85 0.56 -25.60
C PRO A 749 -6.84 0.29 -26.75
N GLU A 750 -6.74 -0.86 -27.42
CA GLU A 750 -7.62 -1.28 -28.50
C GLU A 750 -9.04 -1.68 -28.05
N LYS A 751 -9.26 -2.00 -26.77
CA LYS A 751 -10.57 -2.43 -26.27
C LYS A 751 -11.52 -1.24 -26.14
N THR A 752 -12.79 -1.50 -26.46
CA THR A 752 -13.88 -0.51 -26.40
C THR A 752 -15.03 -0.93 -25.48
N ASP A 753 -14.89 -2.09 -24.85
CA ASP A 753 -15.88 -2.79 -24.03
C ASP A 753 -15.44 -2.91 -22.56
N VAL A 754 -14.37 -2.22 -22.16
CA VAL A 754 -13.99 -2.07 -20.76
C VAL A 754 -15.06 -1.22 -20.05
N GLU A 755 -15.51 -1.66 -18.88
CA GLU A 755 -16.61 -1.07 -18.11
C GLU A 755 -16.21 0.23 -17.38
N LEU A 756 -15.78 1.25 -18.14
CA LEU A 756 -15.30 2.54 -17.61
C LEU A 756 -16.38 3.31 -16.83
N GLU A 757 -17.66 3.15 -17.17
CA GLU A 757 -18.77 3.80 -16.48
C GLU A 757 -18.96 3.27 -15.05
N ALA A 758 -18.72 1.97 -14.82
CA ALA A 758 -18.75 1.39 -13.47
C ALA A 758 -17.58 1.92 -12.62
N ALA A 759 -16.39 2.01 -13.23
CA ALA A 759 -15.21 2.60 -12.60
C ALA A 759 -15.39 4.09 -12.25
N VAL A 760 -16.08 4.86 -13.09
CA VAL A 760 -16.43 6.27 -12.80
C VAL A 760 -17.51 6.36 -11.70
N ARG A 761 -18.51 5.48 -11.72
CA ARG A 761 -19.50 5.37 -10.63
C ARG A 761 -18.83 5.14 -9.28
N TYR A 762 -17.79 4.32 -9.20
CA TYR A 762 -17.00 4.13 -7.97
C TYR A 762 -16.47 5.47 -7.44
N LEU A 763 -15.88 6.32 -8.30
CA LEU A 763 -15.38 7.64 -7.90
C LEU A 763 -16.50 8.55 -7.39
N TYR A 764 -17.67 8.53 -8.04
CA TYR A 764 -18.85 9.27 -7.58
C TYR A 764 -19.32 8.82 -6.20
N ARG A 765 -19.39 7.51 -5.99
CA ARG A 765 -19.85 6.88 -4.75
C ARG A 765 -18.78 6.79 -3.67
N LEU A 766 -17.55 7.25 -3.90
CA LEU A 766 -16.49 7.27 -2.88
C LEU A 766 -16.73 8.39 -1.84
N PRO A 767 -16.68 8.11 -0.52
CA PRO A 767 -16.87 9.16 0.50
C PRO A 767 -15.80 10.25 0.43
N GLN A 768 -16.21 11.53 0.54
CA GLN A 768 -15.29 12.67 0.55
C GLN A 768 -14.27 12.63 1.71
N TYR A 769 -14.67 12.07 2.86
CA TYR A 769 -13.78 11.79 3.98
C TYR A 769 -13.75 10.28 4.23
N LEU A 770 -12.58 9.66 4.07
CA LEU A 770 -12.40 8.21 4.24
C LEU A 770 -12.25 7.81 5.71
N ILE A 771 -13.16 8.30 6.55
CA ILE A 771 -13.22 7.95 7.97
C ILE A 771 -13.68 6.50 8.09
N THR A 772 -12.95 5.73 8.89
CA THR A 772 -13.23 4.31 9.16
C THR A 772 -14.34 4.17 10.19
N PHE A 773 -15.58 4.37 9.74
CA PHE A 773 -16.76 4.06 10.54
C PHE A 773 -17.01 2.54 10.58
N PRO A 774 -17.47 1.99 11.72
CA PRO A 774 -18.17 0.72 11.75
C PRO A 774 -19.35 0.75 10.77
N VAL A 775 -19.70 -0.42 10.23
CA VAL A 775 -20.78 -0.60 9.26
C VAL A 775 -21.82 -1.60 9.78
N GLU A 776 -22.95 -1.74 9.08
CA GLU A 776 -23.98 -2.74 9.39
C GLU A 776 -24.24 -3.63 8.18
N TRP A 777 -24.31 -4.94 8.42
CA TRP A 777 -24.44 -5.98 7.39
C TRP A 777 -25.80 -6.71 7.46
N ASN A 778 -26.85 -6.07 7.98
CA ASN A 778 -28.21 -6.65 8.05
C ASN A 778 -29.02 -6.49 6.74
N ARG A 779 -28.35 -6.20 5.62
CA ARG A 779 -28.90 -6.09 4.26
C ARG A 779 -29.66 -7.37 3.86
N GLN A 780 -30.86 -7.21 3.29
CA GLN A 780 -31.70 -8.32 2.82
C GLN A 780 -31.68 -8.49 1.29
N ASP A 781 -31.04 -7.56 0.59
CA ASP A 781 -30.92 -7.52 -0.87
C ASP A 781 -29.61 -8.16 -1.39
N VAL A 782 -28.72 -8.55 -0.48
CA VAL A 782 -27.46 -9.25 -0.77
C VAL A 782 -27.55 -10.70 -0.32
N LEU A 783 -26.82 -11.58 -1.00
CA LEU A 783 -26.54 -12.92 -0.51
C LEU A 783 -25.15 -12.90 0.14
N TYR A 784 -25.05 -13.52 1.30
CA TYR A 784 -23.77 -13.76 1.94
C TYR A 784 -23.23 -15.11 1.51
N ILE A 785 -21.99 -15.12 1.02
CA ILE A 785 -21.22 -16.30 0.67
C ILE A 785 -20.14 -16.53 1.73
N GLU A 786 -19.53 -17.69 1.70
CA GLU A 786 -18.43 -18.04 2.57
C GLU A 786 -17.24 -17.06 2.43
N PRO A 787 -16.42 -16.91 3.47
CA PRO A 787 -15.16 -16.17 3.41
C PRO A 787 -14.18 -16.82 2.44
N GLY A 788 -13.27 -16.04 1.87
CA GLY A 788 -12.08 -16.60 1.23
C GLY A 788 -11.15 -17.22 2.26
N TYR A 789 -10.19 -18.03 1.80
CA TYR A 789 -9.17 -18.68 2.63
C TYR A 789 -8.39 -17.70 3.52
N ARG A 790 -8.18 -16.46 3.07
CA ARG A 790 -7.44 -15.42 3.81
C ARG A 790 -8.33 -14.39 4.50
N ASP A 791 -9.64 -14.60 4.49
CA ASP A 791 -10.61 -13.68 5.10
C ASP A 791 -11.20 -14.27 6.37
N ASP A 792 -11.54 -13.41 7.33
CA ASP A 792 -12.12 -13.82 8.62
C ASP A 792 -13.65 -13.69 8.64
N TYR A 793 -14.25 -13.06 7.63
CA TYR A 793 -15.68 -12.73 7.61
C TYR A 793 -16.37 -13.15 6.30
N VAL A 794 -17.69 -13.40 6.40
CA VAL A 794 -18.53 -13.72 5.24
C VAL A 794 -18.47 -12.60 4.21
N GLN A 795 -18.65 -12.94 2.95
CA GLN A 795 -18.57 -11.98 1.85
C GLN A 795 -19.94 -11.70 1.23
N THR A 796 -20.13 -10.52 0.65
CA THR A 796 -21.28 -10.24 -0.22
C THR A 796 -21.07 -10.85 -1.60
N ASN A 797 -22.14 -11.36 -2.21
CA ASN A 797 -22.08 -11.97 -3.53
C ASN A 797 -21.81 -10.99 -4.69
N TYR A 798 -21.76 -9.69 -4.42
CA TYR A 798 -21.34 -8.61 -5.32
C TYR A 798 -20.76 -7.45 -4.51
N VAL A 799 -19.98 -6.56 -5.16
CA VAL A 799 -19.35 -5.43 -4.48
C VAL A 799 -20.37 -4.35 -4.12
N LEU A 800 -20.36 -3.87 -2.88
CA LEU A 800 -21.18 -2.73 -2.48
C LEU A 800 -20.53 -1.41 -2.90
N ALA A 801 -21.35 -0.39 -3.15
CA ALA A 801 -20.86 0.95 -3.41
C ALA A 801 -19.92 1.41 -2.26
N PRO A 802 -18.81 2.12 -2.53
CA PRO A 802 -17.82 2.46 -1.50
C PRO A 802 -18.38 3.21 -0.29
N ASP A 803 -19.41 4.04 -0.49
CA ASP A 803 -20.12 4.75 0.57
C ASP A 803 -21.11 3.88 1.36
N GLU A 804 -21.39 2.65 0.95
CA GLU A 804 -22.25 1.68 1.66
C GLU A 804 -21.43 0.60 2.40
N ARG A 805 -20.10 0.62 2.29
CA ARG A 805 -19.17 -0.27 2.99
C ARG A 805 -18.09 0.49 3.75
N LYS A 806 -17.26 -0.21 4.50
CA LYS A 806 -16.15 0.38 5.26
C LYS A 806 -15.19 1.10 4.30
N ALA A 807 -14.70 2.28 4.70
CA ALA A 807 -13.64 2.94 3.94
C ALA A 807 -12.37 2.09 4.03
N MET A 808 -11.71 1.84 2.90
CA MET A 808 -10.60 0.91 2.82
C MET A 808 -9.62 1.28 1.70
N LYS A 809 -8.45 0.63 1.70
CA LYS A 809 -7.43 0.70 0.65
C LYS A 809 -7.76 -0.31 -0.48
N ASN A 810 -7.00 -0.28 -1.58
CA ASN A 810 -7.21 -1.24 -2.67
C ASN A 810 -6.76 -2.66 -2.28
N ASN A 811 -5.82 -2.81 -1.35
CA ASN A 811 -5.39 -4.12 -0.84
C ASN A 811 -6.34 -4.81 0.15
N THR A 812 -7.56 -4.30 0.34
CA THR A 812 -8.57 -4.86 1.26
C THR A 812 -9.68 -5.54 0.48
N ASN A 813 -10.16 -6.70 0.95
CA ASN A 813 -11.26 -7.41 0.32
C ASN A 813 -12.54 -6.53 0.30
N PRO A 814 -13.04 -6.12 -0.88
CA PRO A 814 -14.17 -5.21 -0.97
C PRO A 814 -15.53 -5.88 -0.75
N PHE A 815 -15.58 -7.21 -0.69
CA PHE A 815 -16.77 -8.03 -0.48
C PHE A 815 -16.96 -8.40 1.01
N GLU A 816 -15.93 -8.27 1.82
CA GLU A 816 -15.91 -8.75 3.20
C GLU A 816 -16.88 -7.98 4.11
N ALA A 817 -17.62 -8.72 4.94
CA ALA A 817 -18.55 -8.19 5.92
C ALA A 817 -17.90 -7.82 7.29
N ASP A 818 -16.69 -7.24 7.27
CA ASP A 818 -15.95 -6.82 8.47
C ASP A 818 -16.53 -5.52 9.10
N GLY A 819 -16.24 -5.29 10.38
CA GLY A 819 -16.43 -3.99 11.02
C GLY A 819 -17.84 -3.73 11.50
N GLN A 820 -18.59 -4.78 11.86
CA GLN A 820 -19.99 -4.66 12.27
C GLN A 820 -20.15 -3.92 13.61
N MET A 821 -21.03 -2.91 13.63
CA MET A 821 -21.51 -2.34 14.88
C MET A 821 -22.49 -3.28 15.58
N GLN A 822 -22.22 -3.63 16.84
CA GLN A 822 -23.03 -4.62 17.58
C GLN A 822 -24.33 -4.06 18.19
N SER A 823 -24.38 -2.74 18.46
CA SER A 823 -25.55 -2.07 19.04
C SER A 823 -25.42 -0.56 18.95
N ALA A 824 -26.54 0.16 18.96
CA ALA A 824 -26.59 1.62 19.09
C ALA A 824 -25.75 2.15 20.27
N ASP A 825 -24.99 3.23 20.04
CA ASP A 825 -24.21 3.95 21.03
C ASP A 825 -24.57 5.45 21.03
N PRO A 826 -25.45 5.92 21.94
CA PRO A 826 -25.81 7.32 22.07
C PRO A 826 -24.65 8.27 22.44
N ASN A 827 -23.49 7.73 22.79
CA ASN A 827 -22.27 8.47 23.09
C ASN A 827 -21.13 8.21 22.10
N TYR A 828 -21.45 7.67 20.91
CA TYR A 828 -20.46 7.48 19.84
C TYR A 828 -19.64 8.77 19.63
N ASN A 829 -18.32 8.62 19.65
CA ASN A 829 -17.41 9.76 19.59
C ASN A 829 -17.13 10.17 18.14
N TYR A 830 -17.86 11.15 17.62
CA TYR A 830 -17.62 11.73 16.30
C TYR A 830 -16.43 12.69 16.26
N ASN A 831 -15.88 13.09 17.42
CA ASN A 831 -14.72 13.97 17.50
C ASN A 831 -13.40 13.22 17.36
N TYR A 832 -13.39 11.89 17.32
CA TYR A 832 -12.17 11.10 17.18
C TYR A 832 -12.43 9.91 16.26
N GLY A 833 -11.46 9.59 15.43
CA GLY A 833 -11.49 8.40 14.58
C GLY A 833 -10.18 8.22 13.86
N GLY A 834 -10.12 7.23 12.99
CA GLY A 834 -9.03 7.14 12.02
C GLY A 834 -9.52 7.16 10.59
N MET A 835 -8.60 7.54 9.71
CA MET A 835 -8.89 7.91 8.34
C MET A 835 -7.90 7.21 7.42
N GLU A 836 -8.41 6.70 6.29
CA GLU A 836 -7.57 6.20 5.19
C GLU A 836 -7.09 7.36 4.31
N VAL A 837 -5.93 7.16 3.68
CA VAL A 837 -5.34 8.14 2.76
C VAL A 837 -6.14 8.17 1.45
N GLY A 838 -6.26 9.36 0.84
CA GLY A 838 -7.04 9.58 -0.39
C GLY A 838 -6.48 8.97 -1.68
N PHE A 839 -5.41 8.16 -1.67
CA PHE A 839 -4.81 7.62 -2.90
C PHE A 839 -5.72 6.66 -3.69
N THR A 840 -6.75 6.08 -3.04
CA THR A 840 -7.82 5.31 -3.71
C THR A 840 -8.68 6.18 -4.63
N PHE A 841 -8.64 7.50 -4.44
CA PHE A 841 -9.22 8.50 -5.33
C PHE A 841 -8.17 9.16 -6.22
N THR A 842 -7.10 9.71 -5.62
CA THR A 842 -6.20 10.64 -6.34
C THR A 842 -5.43 9.96 -7.47
N ILE A 843 -4.99 8.72 -7.31
CA ILE A 843 -4.32 7.97 -8.40
C ILE A 843 -5.26 7.77 -9.58
N PRO A 844 -6.38 7.02 -9.47
CA PRO A 844 -7.23 6.75 -10.64
C PRO A 844 -7.81 8.03 -11.25
N TYR A 845 -8.16 9.03 -10.43
CA TYR A 845 -8.65 10.30 -10.93
C TYR A 845 -7.62 11.01 -11.83
N TRP A 846 -6.40 11.24 -11.32
CA TRP A 846 -5.40 11.98 -12.10
C TRP A 846 -4.76 11.15 -13.22
N LEU A 847 -4.55 9.84 -13.01
CA LEU A 847 -4.13 8.90 -14.05
C LEU A 847 -5.14 8.88 -15.21
N GLY A 848 -6.43 8.73 -14.89
CA GLY A 848 -7.50 8.68 -15.89
C GLY A 848 -7.62 9.99 -16.67
N ARG A 849 -7.42 11.14 -16.02
CA ARG A 849 -7.40 12.45 -16.69
C ARG A 849 -6.18 12.59 -17.60
N TYR A 850 -5.00 12.16 -17.15
CA TYR A 850 -3.76 12.23 -17.94
C TYR A 850 -3.82 11.35 -19.20
N PHE A 851 -4.38 10.13 -19.11
CA PHE A 851 -4.54 9.23 -20.25
C PHE A 851 -5.84 9.42 -21.06
N GLU A 852 -6.56 10.53 -20.83
CA GLU A 852 -7.84 10.86 -21.47
C GLU A 852 -8.91 9.73 -21.37
N ILE A 853 -8.88 8.94 -20.30
CA ILE A 853 -9.92 7.96 -19.96
C ILE A 853 -11.14 8.68 -19.40
N ILE A 854 -10.91 9.69 -18.56
CA ILE A 854 -11.95 10.55 -17.98
C ILE A 854 -11.63 12.02 -18.22
N LYS A 855 -12.65 12.88 -18.19
CA LYS A 855 -12.49 14.34 -18.32
C LYS A 855 -13.58 15.09 -17.55
N GLU A 856 -13.19 16.18 -16.88
CA GLU A 856 -14.10 17.14 -16.21
C GLU A 856 -15.09 17.82 -17.16
#